data_AF-A0A2M8LXB5-F1
#
_entry.id   AF-A0A2M8LXB5-F1
#
_cell.length_a   1.000
_cell.length_b   1.000
_cell.length_c   1.000
_cell.angle_alpha   90.00
_cell.angle_beta   90.00
_cell.angle_gamma   90.00
#
_symmetry.space_group_name_H-M   'P 1'
#
loop_
_entity.id
_entity.type
_entity.pdbx_description
1 polymer ?
#
loop_
_entity_poly.entity_id
_entity_poly.type
_entity_poly.pdbx_seq_one_letter_code
_entity_poly.pdbx_strand_id
1 'polypeptide(L)'
;MDSTSAPQEDSRRFDVLLLDYSMAREDERTHQNMQAAISGVAIALLAVIATLVSEACQLRQDDGCSPKVPHIFLAGAPAVPLGVLAVLQLTGASAAVRSYYMRALEKELREYAQAPLKQLTAIANIGPASHTGILLEITSLRRGRIGHRFLTIITMLIAFFTFGGLTLYIALKLPHAYRMGMLTGYGISFTVLFLSVVSVTLGARRTFIRAAKGFASRQGDSMFEGAAMNTEGRSLVSYLILPRPEDWIKWLFVPLVFILASWANGKEYDWTSMAVHLLITEYLVYSARYQWNDIRGLKDDLNHPQSGSRFRLPQVESPAHARFIIGASLFVAILRLSASLALGFILDQTVATLSLILLVLGIALLYERLRDTEKHSNIAARLLWSVVGAGYAIRFLVGLHAAGEPVLSTLALSGVAYAYTFGIMFVLMTWVLEATSFCGRQTSNEWHIADSALRRKRHIMLLLPYLRIPRVDLTSPPHQRSSPAFPPCEGEPVLARPENVRTLFAPWRVAFLSTALCSAPLGTLLAQHQIDVRQMAPSMLLAGLAAVIVARSSALTAFSGIALSSFLIASLPYLSGSGDPITDAVLISFPWLLCGFTYVSFSQQSYIQLKNFAKNLSERARKILLRIIRWVVGEETWREIN
;
A
#
# COMPACT_ATOMS: atom_id res chain seq x y z
N MET A 1 -44.26 -31.16 18.57
CA MET A 1 -43.33 -30.57 17.58
C MET A 1 -44.18 -30.15 16.41
N ASP A 2 -44.49 -28.86 16.38
CA ASP A 2 -45.53 -28.25 15.55
C ASP A 2 -45.13 -28.19 14.07
N SER A 3 -45.92 -28.84 13.21
CA SER A 3 -45.80 -28.78 11.75
C SER A 3 -46.51 -27.56 11.14
N THR A 4 -46.97 -26.62 11.96
CA THR A 4 -47.74 -25.43 11.56
C THR A 4 -46.91 -24.15 11.49
N SER A 5 -45.66 -24.15 11.99
CA SER A 5 -44.76 -22.97 11.97
C SER A 5 -43.97 -22.81 10.66
N ALA A 6 -43.65 -23.91 9.96
CA ALA A 6 -42.84 -23.89 8.74
C ALA A 6 -43.45 -23.10 7.55
N PRO A 7 -44.78 -23.18 7.25
CA PRO A 7 -45.37 -22.43 6.14
C PRO A 7 -45.34 -20.91 6.35
N GLN A 8 -45.37 -20.48 7.62
CA GLN A 8 -45.41 -19.07 8.00
C GLN A 8 -44.03 -18.42 7.95
N GLU A 9 -42.97 -19.19 8.25
CA GLU A 9 -41.57 -18.75 8.15
C GLU A 9 -41.13 -18.62 6.68
N ASP A 10 -41.49 -19.58 5.83
CA ASP A 10 -41.22 -19.53 4.39
C ASP A 10 -41.92 -18.34 3.71
N SER A 11 -43.16 -18.04 4.11
CA SER A 11 -43.88 -16.86 3.62
C SER A 11 -43.19 -15.55 4.02
N ARG A 12 -42.78 -15.42 5.30
CA ARG A 12 -42.05 -14.23 5.76
C ARG A 12 -40.71 -14.06 5.06
N ARG A 13 -39.98 -15.16 4.85
CA ARG A 13 -38.71 -15.14 4.12
C ARG A 13 -38.90 -14.74 2.66
N PHE A 14 -39.95 -15.25 2.01
CA PHE A 14 -40.31 -14.86 0.65
C PHE A 14 -40.60 -13.35 0.55
N ASP A 15 -41.39 -12.80 1.47
CA ASP A 15 -41.72 -11.36 1.49
C ASP A 15 -40.48 -10.48 1.66
N VAL A 16 -39.56 -10.86 2.57
CA VAL A 16 -38.29 -10.15 2.78
C VAL A 16 -37.41 -10.19 1.54
N LEU A 17 -37.26 -11.37 0.92
CA LEU A 17 -36.48 -11.52 -0.31
C LEU A 17 -37.10 -10.73 -1.48
N LEU A 18 -38.43 -10.66 -1.55
CA LEU A 18 -39.14 -9.92 -2.58
C LEU A 18 -38.93 -8.41 -2.41
N LEU A 19 -39.00 -7.92 -1.17
CA LEU A 19 -38.70 -6.53 -0.84
C LEU A 19 -37.26 -6.17 -1.20
N ASP A 20 -36.27 -6.98 -0.79
CA ASP A 20 -34.86 -6.75 -1.10
C ASP A 20 -34.59 -6.77 -2.61
N TYR A 21 -35.18 -7.72 -3.33
CA TYR A 21 -35.11 -7.77 -4.79
C TYR A 21 -35.74 -6.54 -5.46
N SER A 22 -36.86 -6.03 -4.93
CA SER A 22 -37.50 -4.82 -5.45
C SER A 22 -36.63 -3.57 -5.23
N MET A 23 -36.03 -3.42 -4.04
CA MET A 23 -35.12 -2.32 -3.72
C MET A 23 -33.86 -2.38 -4.57
N ALA A 24 -33.24 -3.55 -4.69
CA ALA A 24 -32.04 -3.73 -5.49
C ALA A 24 -32.29 -3.50 -7.00
N ARG A 25 -33.51 -3.73 -7.49
CA ARG A 25 -33.91 -3.38 -8.87
C ARG A 25 -34.10 -1.88 -9.05
N GLU A 26 -34.65 -1.18 -8.06
CA GLU A 26 -34.78 0.27 -8.10
C GLU A 26 -33.41 0.97 -8.05
N ASP A 27 -32.51 0.47 -7.21
CA ASP A 27 -31.11 0.89 -7.18
C ASP A 27 -30.42 0.70 -8.52
N GLU A 28 -30.69 -0.41 -9.22
CA GLU A 28 -30.13 -0.68 -10.53
C GLU A 28 -30.61 0.33 -11.59
N ARG A 29 -31.89 0.74 -11.56
CA ARG A 29 -32.40 1.79 -12.48
C ARG A 29 -31.70 3.12 -12.23
N THR A 30 -31.62 3.52 -10.95
CA THR A 30 -30.91 4.73 -10.54
C THR A 30 -29.45 4.69 -10.98
N HIS A 31 -28.82 3.53 -10.83
CA HIS A 31 -27.44 3.32 -11.23
C HIS A 31 -27.23 3.43 -12.74
N GLN A 32 -28.12 2.87 -13.55
CA GLN A 32 -28.07 2.96 -15.01
C GLN A 32 -28.22 4.41 -15.49
N ASN A 33 -29.16 5.16 -14.89
CA ASN A 33 -29.33 6.58 -15.18
C ASN A 33 -28.06 7.39 -14.84
N MET A 34 -27.43 7.09 -13.69
CA MET A 34 -26.18 7.70 -13.29
C MET A 34 -25.04 7.37 -14.27
N GLN A 35 -24.91 6.11 -14.70
CA GLN A 35 -23.90 5.71 -15.68
C GLN A 35 -24.08 6.40 -17.03
N ALA A 36 -25.33 6.55 -17.49
CA ALA A 36 -25.64 7.27 -18.73
C ALA A 36 -25.23 8.76 -18.62
N ALA A 37 -25.57 9.41 -17.50
CA ALA A 37 -25.19 10.80 -17.26
C ALA A 37 -23.66 10.99 -17.23
N ILE A 38 -22.93 10.13 -16.50
CA ILE A 38 -21.47 10.21 -16.40
C ILE A 38 -20.82 9.94 -17.76
N SER A 39 -21.36 9.01 -18.56
CA SER A 39 -20.87 8.74 -19.91
C SER A 39 -21.06 9.96 -20.83
N GLY A 40 -22.20 10.67 -20.72
CA GLY A 40 -22.42 11.92 -21.42
C GLY A 40 -21.41 13.01 -21.05
N VAL A 41 -21.09 13.15 -19.76
CA VAL A 41 -20.05 14.06 -19.27
C VAL A 41 -18.67 13.67 -19.81
N ALA A 42 -18.33 12.39 -19.84
CA ALA A 42 -17.07 11.90 -20.39
C ALA A 42 -16.89 12.28 -21.86
N ILE A 43 -17.94 12.09 -22.67
CA ILE A 43 -17.95 12.45 -24.10
C ILE A 43 -17.80 13.96 -24.28
N ALA A 44 -18.52 14.77 -23.50
CA ALA A 44 -18.41 16.23 -23.56
C ALA A 44 -16.99 16.71 -23.21
N LEU A 45 -16.37 16.13 -22.17
CA LEU A 45 -14.99 16.45 -21.79
C LEU A 45 -13.98 16.05 -22.87
N LEU A 46 -14.15 14.89 -23.50
CA LEU A 46 -13.31 14.48 -24.62
C LEU A 46 -13.44 15.45 -25.79
N ALA A 47 -14.65 15.94 -26.09
CA ALA A 47 -14.86 16.96 -27.11
C ALA A 47 -14.17 18.28 -26.75
N VAL A 48 -14.29 18.74 -25.50
CA VAL A 48 -13.61 19.96 -25.01
C VAL A 48 -12.10 19.83 -25.12
N ILE A 49 -11.52 18.67 -24.79
CA ILE A 49 -10.07 18.45 -24.92
C ILE A 49 -9.67 18.37 -26.39
N ALA A 50 -10.47 17.73 -27.24
CA ALA A 50 -10.21 17.70 -28.67
C ALA A 50 -10.22 19.13 -29.26
N THR A 51 -11.16 19.98 -28.86
CA THR A 51 -11.18 21.40 -29.22
C THR A 51 -9.96 22.13 -28.67
N LEU A 52 -9.63 21.96 -27.39
CA LEU A 52 -8.42 22.55 -26.79
C LEU A 52 -7.15 22.15 -27.54
N VAL A 53 -7.05 20.88 -27.93
CA VAL A 53 -5.90 20.33 -28.67
C VAL A 53 -5.85 20.88 -30.11
N SER A 54 -7.01 21.05 -30.75
CA SER A 54 -7.13 21.62 -32.10
C SER A 54 -6.79 23.12 -32.15
N GLU A 55 -7.13 23.86 -31.08
CA GLU A 55 -6.89 25.30 -30.96
C GLU A 55 -5.52 25.63 -30.35
N ALA A 56 -4.87 24.69 -29.65
CA ALA A 56 -3.55 24.91 -29.07
C ALA A 56 -2.47 24.97 -30.17
N CYS A 57 -2.07 26.20 -30.53
CA CYS A 57 -1.05 26.50 -31.54
C CYS A 57 0.24 25.64 -31.41
N GLN A 58 0.68 25.35 -30.17
CA GLN A 58 1.87 24.54 -29.87
C GLN A 58 1.78 23.10 -30.38
N LEU A 59 0.57 22.58 -30.54
CA LEU A 59 0.33 21.22 -31.06
C LEU A 59 0.18 21.20 -32.59
N ARG A 60 0.01 22.37 -33.22
CA ARG A 60 -0.32 22.53 -34.65
C ARG A 60 0.89 22.82 -35.55
N GLN A 61 2.10 22.97 -34.99
CA GLN A 61 3.34 23.29 -35.73
C GLN A 61 3.24 24.59 -36.58
N ASP A 62 2.47 25.58 -36.11
CA ASP A 62 2.34 26.89 -36.76
C ASP A 62 3.09 27.95 -35.92
N ASP A 63 4.20 28.46 -36.45
CA ASP A 63 5.12 29.35 -35.72
C ASP A 63 4.57 30.77 -35.48
N GLY A 64 3.48 31.15 -36.17
CA GLY A 64 2.87 32.49 -36.10
C GLY A 64 1.68 32.65 -35.15
N CYS A 65 1.29 31.61 -34.42
CA CYS A 65 0.01 31.56 -33.71
C CYS A 65 0.16 31.93 -32.20
N SER A 66 -0.63 32.91 -31.75
CA SER A 66 -0.73 33.39 -30.36
C SER A 66 -2.21 33.38 -29.95
N PRO A 67 -2.58 32.87 -28.75
CA PRO A 67 -1.75 32.63 -27.57
C PRO A 67 -1.27 31.18 -27.35
N LYS A 68 -0.10 31.07 -26.71
CA LYS A 68 0.51 29.80 -26.27
C LYS A 68 -0.12 29.31 -24.95
N VAL A 69 -0.84 28.18 -24.97
CA VAL A 69 -1.34 27.53 -23.75
C VAL A 69 -0.16 26.98 -22.95
N PRO A 70 -0.04 27.25 -21.63
CA PRO A 70 1.05 26.68 -20.84
C PRO A 70 1.05 25.14 -20.87
N HIS A 71 2.24 24.54 -21.03
CA HIS A 71 2.40 23.08 -21.20
C HIS A 71 1.81 22.26 -20.04
N ILE A 72 1.77 22.81 -18.82
CA ILE A 72 1.15 22.14 -17.67
C ILE A 72 -0.36 21.93 -17.85
N PHE A 73 -1.06 22.86 -18.47
CA PHE A 73 -2.50 22.70 -18.74
C PHE A 73 -2.73 21.65 -19.82
N LEU A 74 -1.87 21.61 -20.85
CA LEU A 74 -1.92 20.57 -21.87
C LEU A 74 -1.60 19.19 -21.28
N ALA A 75 -0.55 19.10 -20.44
CA ALA A 75 -0.17 17.86 -19.76
C ALA A 75 -1.23 17.39 -18.75
N GLY A 76 -1.92 18.32 -18.08
CA GLY A 76 -2.97 18.04 -17.10
C GLY A 76 -4.35 17.78 -17.71
N ALA A 77 -4.62 18.23 -18.94
CA ALA A 77 -5.93 18.11 -19.58
C ALA A 77 -6.47 16.66 -19.61
N PRO A 78 -5.66 15.61 -19.88
CA PRO A 78 -6.13 14.23 -19.84
C PRO A 78 -6.54 13.72 -18.44
N ALA A 79 -6.14 14.39 -17.35
CA ALA A 79 -6.50 13.96 -15.99
C ALA A 79 -8.01 14.06 -15.71
N VAL A 80 -8.69 15.04 -16.30
CA VAL A 80 -10.14 15.24 -16.11
C VAL A 80 -10.98 14.07 -16.65
N PRO A 81 -10.89 13.69 -17.93
CA PRO A 81 -11.62 12.54 -18.46
C PRO A 81 -11.12 11.22 -17.85
N LEU A 82 -9.84 11.13 -17.48
CA LEU A 82 -9.33 9.97 -16.74
C LEU A 82 -10.02 9.80 -15.38
N GLY A 83 -10.24 10.90 -14.65
CA GLY A 83 -11.00 10.89 -13.41
C GLY A 83 -12.43 10.38 -13.62
N VAL A 84 -13.09 10.82 -14.69
CA VAL A 84 -14.43 10.33 -15.07
C VAL A 84 -14.42 8.84 -15.44
N LEU A 85 -13.43 8.38 -16.20
CA LEU A 85 -13.24 6.96 -16.51
C LEU A 85 -12.99 6.13 -15.24
N ALA A 86 -12.26 6.66 -14.26
CA ALA A 86 -12.06 5.99 -12.99
C ALA A 86 -13.36 5.85 -12.19
N VAL A 87 -14.21 6.89 -12.18
CA VAL A 87 -15.54 6.83 -11.56
C VAL A 87 -16.44 5.82 -12.30
N LEU A 88 -16.46 5.84 -13.64
CA LEU A 88 -17.18 4.84 -14.45
C LEU A 88 -16.71 3.41 -14.15
N GLN A 89 -15.42 3.22 -13.93
CA GLN A 89 -14.88 1.91 -13.59
C GLN A 89 -15.27 1.46 -12.18
N LEU A 90 -15.27 2.37 -11.20
CA LEU A 90 -15.72 2.08 -9.84
C LEU A 90 -17.21 1.70 -9.81
N THR A 91 -18.03 2.44 -10.56
CA THR A 91 -19.47 2.17 -10.66
C THR A 91 -19.73 0.86 -11.41
N GLY A 92 -19.00 0.58 -12.50
CA GLY A 92 -19.06 -0.69 -13.22
C GLY A 92 -18.67 -1.90 -12.37
N ALA A 93 -17.67 -1.76 -11.49
CA ALA A 93 -17.31 -2.82 -10.54
C ALA A 93 -18.46 -3.14 -9.55
N SER A 94 -19.12 -2.10 -9.04
CA SER A 94 -20.29 -2.25 -8.16
C SER A 94 -21.49 -2.86 -8.89
N ALA A 95 -21.76 -2.46 -10.14
CA ALA A 95 -22.81 -3.05 -10.98
C ALA A 95 -22.57 -4.55 -11.22
N ALA A 96 -21.32 -4.95 -11.45
CA ALA A 96 -20.97 -6.36 -11.61
C ALA A 96 -21.30 -7.17 -10.35
N VAL A 97 -20.94 -6.68 -9.15
CA VAL A 97 -21.29 -7.32 -7.87
C VAL A 97 -22.80 -7.41 -7.69
N ARG A 98 -23.53 -6.31 -7.93
CA ARG A 98 -24.99 -6.26 -7.84
C ARG A 98 -25.66 -7.27 -8.77
N SER A 99 -25.18 -7.41 -10.00
CA SER A 99 -25.71 -8.38 -10.97
C SER A 99 -25.57 -9.84 -10.49
N TYR A 100 -24.50 -10.20 -9.77
CA TYR A 100 -24.39 -11.53 -9.15
C TYR A 100 -25.29 -11.67 -7.92
N TYR A 101 -25.44 -10.62 -7.11
CA TYR A 101 -26.35 -10.60 -5.96
C TYR A 101 -27.81 -10.77 -6.39
N MET A 102 -28.26 -9.98 -7.36
CA MET A 102 -29.62 -10.06 -7.93
C MET A 102 -29.92 -11.46 -8.45
N ARG A 103 -28.98 -12.13 -9.13
CA ARG A 103 -29.18 -13.53 -9.56
C ARG A 103 -29.30 -14.52 -8.41
N ALA A 104 -28.62 -14.27 -7.29
CA ALA A 104 -28.77 -15.10 -6.10
C ALA A 104 -30.19 -14.91 -5.52
N LEU A 105 -30.67 -13.67 -5.41
CA LEU A 105 -32.06 -13.37 -5.01
C LEU A 105 -33.09 -13.99 -5.97
N GLU A 106 -32.91 -13.85 -7.28
CA GLU A 106 -33.76 -14.47 -8.30
C GLU A 106 -33.81 -16.00 -8.18
N LYS A 107 -32.70 -16.64 -7.77
CA LYS A 107 -32.66 -18.09 -7.56
C LYS A 107 -33.44 -18.47 -6.30
N GLU A 108 -33.19 -17.80 -5.18
CA GLU A 108 -33.88 -18.06 -3.91
C GLU A 108 -35.40 -17.80 -4.05
N LEU A 109 -35.80 -16.67 -4.65
CA LEU A 109 -37.22 -16.34 -4.87
C LEU A 109 -37.96 -17.43 -5.66
N ARG A 110 -37.31 -18.07 -6.63
CA ARG A 110 -37.90 -19.19 -7.40
C ARG A 110 -38.01 -20.48 -6.59
N GLU A 111 -37.11 -20.70 -5.64
CA GLU A 111 -37.16 -21.85 -4.73
C GLU A 111 -38.34 -21.73 -3.75
N TYR A 112 -38.60 -20.53 -3.23
CA TYR A 112 -39.71 -20.25 -2.32
C TYR A 112 -41.05 -19.94 -3.02
N ALA A 113 -41.06 -19.72 -4.33
CA ALA A 113 -42.30 -19.46 -5.09
C ALA A 113 -43.21 -20.71 -5.14
N GLN A 114 -44.51 -20.50 -4.91
CA GLN A 114 -45.52 -21.56 -4.99
C GLN A 114 -45.70 -22.07 -6.43
N ALA A 115 -46.17 -23.32 -6.60
CA ALA A 115 -46.32 -24.01 -7.89
C ALA A 115 -46.96 -23.19 -9.04
N PRO A 116 -48.04 -22.40 -8.86
CA PRO A 116 -48.59 -21.57 -9.95
C PRO A 116 -47.72 -20.35 -10.32
N LEU A 117 -46.86 -19.91 -9.40
CA LEU A 117 -45.90 -18.82 -9.59
C LEU A 117 -44.52 -19.31 -10.02
N LYS A 118 -44.28 -20.63 -10.17
CA LYS A 118 -42.96 -21.13 -10.58
C LYS A 118 -42.63 -20.82 -12.04
N GLN A 119 -43.63 -20.55 -12.86
CA GLN A 119 -43.48 -20.26 -14.29
C GLN A 119 -44.41 -19.12 -14.73
N LEU A 120 -43.94 -18.32 -15.67
CA LEU A 120 -44.74 -17.34 -16.38
C LEU A 120 -45.66 -18.08 -17.36
N THR A 121 -46.96 -17.82 -17.28
CA THR A 121 -47.97 -18.44 -18.16
C THR A 121 -47.72 -18.14 -19.64
N ALA A 122 -47.11 -17.00 -19.95
CA ALA A 122 -46.81 -16.57 -21.31
C ALA A 122 -45.55 -17.22 -21.92
N ILE A 123 -44.61 -17.71 -21.10
CA ILE A 123 -43.33 -18.25 -21.59
C ILE A 123 -42.92 -19.45 -20.74
N ALA A 124 -42.99 -20.65 -21.34
CA ALA A 124 -42.62 -21.90 -20.68
C ALA A 124 -41.17 -21.87 -20.16
N ASN A 125 -40.94 -22.46 -18.98
CA ASN A 125 -39.63 -22.58 -18.32
C ASN A 125 -38.97 -21.26 -17.86
N ILE A 126 -39.66 -20.13 -17.93
CA ILE A 126 -39.20 -18.87 -17.33
C ILE A 126 -40.05 -18.59 -16.09
N GLY A 127 -39.42 -18.52 -14.92
CA GLY A 127 -40.09 -18.11 -13.69
C GLY A 127 -40.18 -16.58 -13.53
N PRO A 128 -41.08 -16.06 -12.68
CA PRO A 128 -41.00 -14.68 -12.20
C PRO A 128 -39.64 -14.44 -11.54
N ALA A 129 -39.21 -13.17 -11.50
CA ALA A 129 -37.84 -12.79 -11.10
C ALA A 129 -36.75 -13.48 -11.93
N SER A 130 -36.84 -13.41 -13.27
CA SER A 130 -35.79 -13.89 -14.20
C SER A 130 -35.18 -12.78 -15.07
N HIS A 131 -35.49 -11.51 -14.76
CA HIS A 131 -35.13 -10.36 -15.60
C HIS A 131 -33.62 -10.21 -15.77
N THR A 132 -32.86 -10.30 -14.68
CA THR A 132 -31.39 -10.16 -14.68
C THR A 132 -30.74 -11.31 -15.43
N GLY A 133 -31.24 -12.53 -15.22
CA GLY A 133 -30.84 -13.71 -15.99
C GLY A 133 -31.03 -13.52 -17.50
N ILE A 134 -32.22 -13.08 -17.93
CA ILE A 134 -32.55 -12.84 -19.34
C ILE A 134 -31.67 -11.73 -19.94
N LEU A 135 -31.49 -10.62 -19.22
CA LEU A 135 -30.68 -9.49 -19.70
C LEU A 135 -29.22 -9.89 -19.94
N LEU A 136 -28.67 -10.81 -19.14
CA LEU A 136 -27.30 -11.29 -19.29
C LEU A 136 -27.11 -12.20 -20.51
N GLU A 137 -28.14 -12.94 -20.94
CA GLU A 137 -28.09 -13.69 -22.21
C GLU A 137 -27.98 -12.75 -23.43
N ILE A 138 -28.31 -11.47 -23.26
CA ILE A 138 -28.14 -10.45 -24.29
C ILE A 138 -26.79 -9.73 -24.12
N THR A 139 -26.52 -9.24 -22.90
CA THR A 139 -25.46 -8.25 -22.61
C THR A 139 -24.13 -8.85 -22.12
N SER A 140 -24.08 -10.14 -21.78
CA SER A 140 -22.86 -10.75 -21.24
C SER A 140 -21.72 -10.76 -22.26
N LEU A 141 -20.55 -10.28 -21.85
CA LEU A 141 -19.33 -10.34 -22.68
C LEU A 141 -18.83 -11.77 -22.95
N ARG A 142 -19.24 -12.76 -22.14
CA ARG A 142 -18.81 -14.16 -22.27
C ARG A 142 -19.81 -15.03 -23.03
N ARG A 143 -21.10 -14.85 -22.78
CA ARG A 143 -22.18 -15.72 -23.30
C ARG A 143 -23.26 -14.97 -24.07
N GLY A 144 -23.23 -13.63 -24.05
CA GLY A 144 -24.26 -12.82 -24.68
C GLY A 144 -24.21 -12.87 -26.20
N ARG A 145 -25.24 -12.31 -26.82
CA ARG A 145 -25.35 -12.22 -28.29
C ARG A 145 -24.13 -11.51 -28.88
N ILE A 146 -23.59 -12.09 -29.96
CA ILE A 146 -22.38 -11.60 -30.65
C ILE A 146 -22.48 -10.11 -30.98
N GLY A 147 -23.63 -9.64 -31.47
CA GLY A 147 -23.81 -8.22 -31.80
C GLY A 147 -23.61 -7.28 -30.61
N HIS A 148 -24.15 -7.62 -29.43
CA HIS A 148 -23.98 -6.80 -28.22
C HIS A 148 -22.56 -6.89 -27.66
N ARG A 149 -21.94 -8.06 -27.75
CA ARG A 149 -20.52 -8.25 -27.39
C ARG A 149 -19.62 -7.40 -28.26
N PHE A 150 -19.84 -7.43 -29.58
CA PHE A 150 -19.10 -6.65 -30.54
C PHE A 150 -19.27 -5.16 -30.29
N LEU A 151 -20.51 -4.69 -30.10
CA LEU A 151 -20.80 -3.30 -29.78
C LEU A 151 -20.09 -2.84 -28.49
N THR A 152 -20.14 -3.65 -27.44
CA THR A 152 -19.49 -3.33 -26.15
C THR A 152 -17.96 -3.28 -26.29
N ILE A 153 -17.37 -4.26 -27.00
CA ILE A 153 -15.92 -4.30 -27.26
C ILE A 153 -15.49 -3.10 -28.10
N ILE A 154 -16.23 -2.78 -29.16
CA ILE A 154 -15.95 -1.61 -30.00
C ILE A 154 -16.05 -0.32 -29.19
N THR A 155 -17.10 -0.13 -28.39
CA THR A 155 -17.22 1.07 -27.57
C THR A 155 -16.05 1.20 -26.58
N MET A 156 -15.61 0.09 -25.97
CA MET A 156 -14.42 0.08 -25.12
C MET A 156 -13.15 0.44 -25.90
N LEU A 157 -12.96 -0.13 -27.10
CA LEU A 157 -11.82 0.17 -27.95
C LEU A 157 -11.82 1.61 -28.43
N ILE A 158 -12.98 2.16 -28.83
CA ILE A 158 -13.11 3.57 -29.22
C ILE A 158 -12.74 4.46 -28.04
N ALA A 159 -13.32 4.26 -26.86
CA ALA A 159 -12.98 5.05 -25.68
C ALA A 159 -11.48 4.97 -25.35
N PHE A 160 -10.90 3.78 -25.47
CA PHE A 160 -9.49 3.52 -25.25
C PHE A 160 -8.58 4.23 -26.26
N PHE A 161 -8.85 4.10 -27.55
CA PHE A 161 -8.04 4.69 -28.62
C PHE A 161 -8.22 6.21 -28.67
N THR A 162 -9.44 6.72 -28.47
CA THR A 162 -9.69 8.16 -28.44
C THR A 162 -8.98 8.79 -27.24
N PHE A 163 -9.16 8.27 -26.02
CA PHE A 163 -8.52 8.84 -24.84
C PHE A 163 -6.99 8.59 -24.82
N GLY A 164 -6.57 7.34 -25.02
CA GLY A 164 -5.17 6.95 -25.01
C GLY A 164 -4.39 7.58 -26.16
N GLY A 165 -4.97 7.61 -27.36
CA GLY A 165 -4.40 8.27 -28.52
C GLY A 165 -4.26 9.78 -28.34
N LEU A 166 -5.27 10.45 -27.80
CA LEU A 166 -5.21 11.89 -27.51
C LEU A 166 -4.17 12.22 -26.43
N THR A 167 -4.11 11.42 -25.37
CA THR A 167 -3.10 11.57 -24.30
C THR A 167 -1.68 11.37 -24.83
N LEU A 168 -1.48 10.33 -25.66
CA LEU A 168 -0.20 10.05 -26.30
C LEU A 168 0.19 11.16 -27.28
N TYR A 169 -0.76 11.63 -28.09
CA TYR A 169 -0.55 12.74 -29.02
C TYR A 169 -0.04 14.00 -28.31
N ILE A 170 -0.70 14.39 -27.22
CA ILE A 170 -0.26 15.51 -26.38
C ILE A 170 1.15 15.24 -25.84
N ALA A 171 1.40 14.07 -25.25
CA ALA A 171 2.70 13.75 -24.65
C ALA A 171 3.87 13.79 -25.66
N LEU A 172 3.64 13.35 -26.91
CA LEU A 172 4.65 13.37 -27.95
C LEU A 172 5.01 14.79 -28.41
N LYS A 173 4.07 15.73 -28.31
CA LYS A 173 4.26 17.14 -28.71
C LYS A 173 4.76 18.04 -27.57
N LEU A 174 4.76 17.55 -26.33
CA LEU A 174 5.29 18.29 -25.19
C LEU A 174 6.80 18.06 -24.97
N PRO A 175 7.48 18.99 -24.26
CA PRO A 175 8.87 18.83 -23.86
C PRO A 175 9.11 17.57 -23.01
N HIS A 176 10.36 17.08 -23.00
CA HIS A 176 10.73 15.79 -22.41
C HIS A 176 10.27 15.63 -20.94
N ALA A 177 10.39 16.67 -20.10
CA ALA A 177 9.96 16.62 -18.70
C ALA A 177 8.47 16.29 -18.55
N TYR A 178 7.60 16.97 -19.30
CA TYR A 178 6.16 16.71 -19.28
C TYR A 178 5.82 15.36 -19.89
N ARG A 179 6.52 14.95 -20.96
CA ARG A 179 6.34 13.64 -21.58
C ARG A 179 6.60 12.52 -20.57
N MET A 180 7.69 12.60 -19.80
CA MET A 180 8.03 11.62 -18.77
C MET A 180 7.04 11.66 -17.59
N GLY A 181 6.61 12.85 -17.18
CA GLY A 181 5.57 13.03 -16.15
C GLY A 181 4.24 12.42 -16.56
N MET A 182 3.79 12.67 -17.80
CA MET A 182 2.59 12.10 -18.38
C MET A 182 2.70 10.57 -18.54
N LEU A 183 3.82 10.07 -19.06
CA LEU A 183 4.05 8.63 -19.22
C LEU A 183 3.99 7.91 -17.87
N THR A 184 4.59 8.48 -16.84
CA THR A 184 4.60 7.89 -15.49
C THR A 184 3.21 7.99 -14.85
N GLY A 185 2.64 9.19 -14.75
CA GLY A 185 1.37 9.42 -14.07
C GLY A 185 0.19 8.73 -14.76
N TYR A 186 0.05 8.95 -16.07
CA TYR A 186 -1.04 8.35 -16.84
C TYR A 186 -0.76 6.88 -17.14
N GLY A 187 0.49 6.45 -17.35
CA GLY A 187 0.81 5.03 -17.54
C GLY A 187 0.48 4.17 -16.33
N ILE A 188 0.77 4.63 -15.11
CA ILE A 188 0.37 3.96 -13.87
C ILE A 188 -1.16 3.91 -13.76
N SER A 189 -1.81 5.07 -13.88
CA SER A 189 -3.27 5.17 -13.75
C SER A 189 -3.99 4.29 -14.77
N PHE A 190 -3.52 4.30 -16.01
CA PHE A 190 -4.00 3.47 -17.08
C PHE A 190 -3.82 1.98 -16.79
N THR A 191 -2.65 1.57 -16.29
CA THR A 191 -2.39 0.16 -15.94
C THR A 191 -3.34 -0.31 -14.85
N VAL A 192 -3.57 0.52 -13.83
CA VAL A 192 -4.51 0.21 -12.73
C VAL A 192 -5.94 0.09 -13.25
N LEU A 193 -6.39 1.04 -14.08
CA LEU A 193 -7.74 1.00 -14.67
C LEU A 193 -7.91 -0.21 -15.60
N PHE A 194 -6.94 -0.49 -16.45
CA PHE A 194 -6.98 -1.64 -17.36
C PHE A 194 -7.04 -2.97 -16.59
N LEU A 195 -6.18 -3.16 -15.60
CA LEU A 195 -6.21 -4.35 -14.75
C LEU A 195 -7.55 -4.47 -13.98
N SER A 196 -8.11 -3.34 -13.55
CA SER A 196 -9.44 -3.29 -12.93
C SER A 196 -10.52 -3.74 -13.92
N VAL A 197 -10.57 -3.17 -15.14
CA VAL A 197 -11.51 -3.55 -16.20
C VAL A 197 -11.44 -5.04 -16.49
N VAL A 198 -10.23 -5.57 -16.72
CA VAL A 198 -10.03 -7.00 -16.98
C VAL A 198 -10.52 -7.85 -15.81
N SER A 199 -10.22 -7.46 -14.57
CA SER A 199 -10.62 -8.20 -13.37
C SER A 199 -12.14 -8.18 -13.14
N VAL A 200 -12.81 -7.08 -13.45
CA VAL A 200 -14.26 -6.94 -13.34
C VAL A 200 -14.93 -7.68 -14.47
N THR A 201 -14.49 -7.51 -15.72
CA THR A 201 -15.12 -8.11 -16.90
C THR A 201 -14.94 -9.63 -16.99
N LEU A 202 -13.70 -10.13 -16.88
CA LEU A 202 -13.41 -11.56 -17.00
C LEU A 202 -13.53 -12.29 -15.66
N GLY A 203 -13.35 -11.56 -14.56
CA GLY A 203 -13.31 -12.10 -13.21
C GLY A 203 -14.54 -11.82 -12.35
N ALA A 204 -15.61 -11.19 -12.86
CA ALA A 204 -16.77 -10.74 -12.06
C ALA A 204 -17.26 -11.77 -11.05
N ARG A 205 -17.44 -13.04 -11.46
CA ARG A 205 -17.87 -14.14 -10.58
C ARG A 205 -16.89 -14.35 -9.42
N ARG A 206 -15.59 -14.37 -9.71
CA ARG A 206 -14.55 -14.56 -8.68
C ARG A 206 -14.51 -13.36 -7.74
N THR A 207 -14.68 -12.15 -8.28
CA THR A 207 -14.74 -10.91 -7.50
C THR A 207 -15.95 -10.90 -6.57
N PHE A 208 -17.14 -11.25 -7.07
CA PHE A 208 -18.35 -11.41 -6.26
C PHE A 208 -18.17 -12.48 -5.18
N ILE A 209 -17.73 -13.69 -5.53
CA ILE A 209 -17.53 -14.76 -4.54
C ILE A 209 -16.51 -14.35 -3.48
N ARG A 210 -15.43 -13.66 -3.87
CA ARG A 210 -14.43 -13.17 -2.90
C ARG A 210 -15.01 -12.09 -2.00
N ALA A 211 -15.78 -11.15 -2.55
CA ALA A 211 -16.44 -10.10 -1.77
C ALA A 211 -17.49 -10.68 -0.82
N ALA A 212 -18.32 -11.60 -1.31
CA ALA A 212 -19.34 -12.32 -0.54
C ALA A 212 -18.71 -13.22 0.53
N LYS A 213 -17.66 -13.98 0.22
CA LYS A 213 -16.92 -14.76 1.22
C LYS A 213 -16.23 -13.88 2.25
N GLY A 214 -15.65 -12.76 1.84
CA GLY A 214 -15.05 -11.80 2.77
C GLY A 214 -16.09 -11.07 3.61
N PHE A 215 -17.29 -10.83 3.09
CA PHE A 215 -18.41 -10.30 3.85
C PHE A 215 -18.96 -11.35 4.83
N ALA A 216 -19.24 -12.56 4.35
CA ALA A 216 -19.74 -13.68 5.14
C ALA A 216 -18.73 -14.16 6.19
N SER A 217 -17.42 -14.16 5.91
CA SER A 217 -16.41 -14.45 6.93
C SER A 217 -16.45 -13.39 8.03
N ARG A 218 -16.63 -12.11 7.69
CA ARG A 218 -16.81 -11.01 8.66
C ARG A 218 -18.15 -11.01 9.37
N GLN A 219 -19.12 -11.81 8.92
CA GLN A 219 -20.48 -11.88 9.46
C GLN A 219 -20.73 -13.19 10.24
N GLY A 220 -20.04 -14.28 9.85
CA GLY A 220 -20.04 -15.59 10.50
C GLY A 220 -18.95 -15.72 11.57
N ASP A 221 -17.85 -14.97 11.44
CA ASP A 221 -17.24 -14.40 12.63
C ASP A 221 -18.34 -13.50 13.20
N SER A 222 -18.80 -13.76 14.43
CA SER A 222 -19.30 -12.66 15.26
C SER A 222 -18.31 -11.49 15.08
N MET A 223 -18.67 -10.23 15.33
CA MET A 223 -17.68 -9.13 15.32
C MET A 223 -16.46 -9.35 16.27
N PHE A 224 -16.29 -10.56 16.83
CA PHE A 224 -15.45 -10.96 17.92
C PHE A 224 -14.75 -12.32 17.81
N GLU A 225 -14.90 -13.14 16.76
CA GLU A 225 -14.17 -14.42 16.69
C GLU A 225 -13.09 -14.44 15.60
N GLY A 226 -11.86 -14.66 16.04
CA GLY A 226 -10.64 -14.49 15.26
C GLY A 226 -10.45 -15.53 14.18
N ALA A 227 -10.10 -15.03 12.99
CA ALA A 227 -9.63 -15.80 11.85
C ALA A 227 -8.53 -16.82 12.24
N ALA A 228 -8.90 -18.10 12.31
CA ALA A 228 -7.96 -19.20 12.28
C ALA A 228 -7.31 -19.25 10.88
N MET A 229 -6.11 -18.70 10.77
CA MET A 229 -5.32 -18.64 9.54
C MET A 229 -4.57 -19.97 9.31
N ASN A 230 -4.67 -20.54 8.10
CA ASN A 230 -3.96 -21.74 7.66
C ASN A 230 -2.46 -21.71 7.99
N THR A 231 -2.00 -22.77 8.65
CA THR A 231 -0.69 -23.00 9.30
C THR A 231 0.32 -23.76 8.44
N GLU A 232 0.38 -23.52 7.12
CA GLU A 232 1.47 -24.09 6.32
C GLU A 232 2.79 -23.35 6.61
N GLY A 233 3.68 -24.02 7.37
CA GLY A 233 5.00 -23.51 7.73
C GLY A 233 5.90 -23.30 6.52
N ARG A 234 6.81 -22.32 6.62
CA ARG A 234 7.74 -21.97 5.54
C ARG A 234 8.87 -23.01 5.41
N SER A 235 9.25 -23.36 4.18
CA SER A 235 10.40 -24.25 3.93
C SER A 235 11.75 -23.59 4.25
N LEU A 236 12.73 -24.39 4.70
CA LEU A 236 14.08 -23.92 5.01
C LEU A 236 14.78 -23.27 3.80
N VAL A 237 14.67 -23.87 2.62
CA VAL A 237 15.26 -23.33 1.39
C VAL A 237 14.68 -21.95 1.06
N SER A 238 13.36 -21.79 1.17
CA SER A 238 12.70 -20.50 0.95
C SER A 238 13.21 -19.44 1.94
N TYR A 239 13.39 -19.82 3.21
CA TYR A 239 13.92 -18.95 4.24
C TYR A 239 15.38 -18.57 3.96
N LEU A 240 16.24 -19.52 3.61
CA LEU A 240 17.65 -19.27 3.36
C LEU A 240 17.86 -18.35 2.15
N ILE A 241 17.06 -18.45 1.10
CA ILE A 241 17.15 -17.58 -0.09
C ILE A 241 16.72 -16.15 0.23
N LEU A 242 15.59 -15.97 0.92
CA LEU A 242 15.04 -14.64 1.19
C LEU A 242 14.40 -14.61 2.59
N PRO A 243 15.14 -14.32 3.67
CA PRO A 243 14.65 -14.54 5.04
C PRO A 243 13.37 -13.77 5.37
N ARG A 244 13.19 -12.54 4.85
CA ARG A 244 12.02 -11.69 5.12
C ARG A 244 11.40 -11.12 3.85
N PRO A 245 10.57 -11.89 3.13
CA PRO A 245 9.94 -11.42 1.90
C PRO A 245 8.98 -10.25 2.15
N GLU A 246 8.39 -10.13 3.34
CA GLU A 246 7.51 -9.03 3.72
C GLU A 246 8.23 -7.68 3.88
N ASP A 247 9.56 -7.70 4.07
CA ASP A 247 10.39 -6.51 4.23
C ASP A 247 10.88 -5.92 2.89
N TRP A 248 10.46 -6.49 1.74
CA TRP A 248 10.88 -6.07 0.40
C TRP A 248 10.62 -4.58 0.10
N ILE A 249 9.61 -3.97 0.73
CA ILE A 249 9.33 -2.54 0.54
C ILE A 249 10.52 -1.65 0.95
N LYS A 250 11.37 -2.12 1.88
CA LYS A 250 12.59 -1.42 2.31
C LYS A 250 13.65 -1.39 1.19
N TRP A 251 13.60 -2.33 0.26
CA TRP A 251 14.52 -2.38 -0.87
C TRP A 251 14.30 -1.24 -1.86
N LEU A 252 13.13 -0.57 -1.81
CA LEU A 252 12.82 0.57 -2.65
C LEU A 252 13.57 1.85 -2.25
N PHE A 253 14.13 1.92 -1.04
CA PHE A 253 14.83 3.13 -0.58
C PHE A 253 16.09 3.41 -1.40
N VAL A 254 16.94 2.40 -1.62
CA VAL A 254 18.20 2.58 -2.36
C VAL A 254 17.95 3.05 -3.81
N PRO A 255 17.10 2.37 -4.62
CA PRO A 255 16.80 2.81 -5.98
C PRO A 255 16.09 4.16 -6.03
N LEU A 256 15.18 4.45 -5.10
CA LEU A 256 14.45 5.71 -5.09
C LEU A 256 15.42 6.88 -4.85
N VAL A 257 16.31 6.76 -3.86
CA VAL A 257 17.30 7.81 -3.58
C VAL A 257 18.30 7.94 -4.72
N PHE A 258 18.75 6.82 -5.31
CA PHE A 258 19.59 6.83 -6.50
C PHE A 258 18.96 7.61 -7.66
N ILE A 259 17.68 7.34 -7.97
CA ILE A 259 16.95 8.03 -9.05
C ILE A 259 16.84 9.52 -8.75
N LEU A 260 16.42 9.89 -7.54
CA LEU A 260 16.22 11.29 -7.16
C LEU A 260 17.53 12.07 -7.19
N ALA A 261 18.62 11.50 -6.68
CA ALA A 261 19.92 12.15 -6.67
C ALA A 261 20.54 12.23 -8.07
N SER A 262 20.43 11.18 -8.89
CA SER A 262 20.90 11.21 -10.29
C SER A 262 20.13 12.25 -11.10
N TRP A 263 18.81 12.33 -10.90
CA TRP A 263 17.95 13.33 -11.52
C TRP A 263 18.31 14.76 -11.07
N ALA A 264 18.46 14.97 -9.77
CA ALA A 264 18.86 16.26 -9.18
C ALA A 264 20.18 16.78 -9.75
N ASN A 265 21.14 15.88 -10.01
CA ASN A 265 22.46 16.23 -10.52
C ASN A 265 22.55 16.27 -12.05
N GLY A 266 21.47 15.94 -12.77
CA GLY A 266 21.50 15.79 -14.23
C GLY A 266 22.51 14.76 -14.75
N LYS A 267 22.91 13.79 -13.91
CA LYS A 267 23.86 12.73 -14.26
C LYS A 267 23.13 11.61 -15.01
N GLU A 268 23.83 10.94 -15.93
CA GLU A 268 23.32 9.70 -16.52
C GLU A 268 23.16 8.61 -15.45
N TYR A 269 22.11 7.80 -15.59
CA TYR A 269 21.81 6.74 -14.65
C TYR A 269 22.75 5.54 -14.85
N ASP A 270 23.71 5.35 -13.93
CA ASP A 270 24.48 4.11 -13.86
C ASP A 270 23.68 3.00 -13.13
N TRP A 271 22.82 2.33 -13.89
CA TRP A 271 22.02 1.21 -13.41
C TRP A 271 22.85 0.02 -12.91
N THR A 272 24.08 -0.13 -13.41
CA THR A 272 24.97 -1.22 -13.00
C THR A 272 25.50 -0.96 -11.59
N SER A 273 26.01 0.24 -11.34
CA SER A 273 26.39 0.68 -9.99
C SER A 273 25.22 0.56 -9.02
N MET A 274 24.02 1.02 -9.40
CA MET A 274 22.83 0.88 -8.56
C MET A 274 22.52 -0.59 -8.24
N ALA A 275 22.52 -1.47 -9.24
CA ALA A 275 22.24 -2.90 -9.07
C ALA A 275 23.22 -3.59 -8.11
N VAL A 276 24.52 -3.29 -8.24
CA VAL A 276 25.57 -3.78 -7.34
C VAL A 276 25.33 -3.33 -5.91
N HIS A 277 25.12 -2.02 -5.70
CA HIS A 277 24.91 -1.47 -4.36
C HIS A 277 23.65 -2.02 -3.70
N LEU A 278 22.57 -2.23 -4.47
CA LEU A 278 21.35 -2.87 -3.99
C LEU A 278 21.60 -4.32 -3.60
N LEU A 279 22.31 -5.09 -4.44
CA LEU A 279 22.67 -6.48 -4.16
C LEU A 279 23.48 -6.61 -2.88
N ILE A 280 24.57 -5.84 -2.75
CA ILE A 280 25.43 -5.85 -1.58
C ILE A 280 24.62 -5.45 -0.33
N THR A 281 23.88 -4.35 -0.40
CA THR A 281 23.21 -3.78 0.78
C THR A 281 22.04 -4.62 1.23
N GLU A 282 21.04 -4.85 0.38
CA GLU A 282 19.78 -5.47 0.80
C GLU A 282 19.86 -7.01 0.80
N TYR A 283 20.44 -7.60 -0.24
CA TYR A 283 20.43 -9.05 -0.41
C TYR A 283 21.56 -9.75 0.36
N LEU A 284 22.75 -9.16 0.46
CA LEU A 284 23.86 -9.77 1.18
C LEU A 284 23.90 -9.30 2.65
N VAL A 285 24.13 -8.02 2.90
CA VAL A 285 24.38 -7.49 4.25
C VAL A 285 23.11 -7.48 5.12
N TYR A 286 22.01 -6.87 4.66
CA TYR A 286 20.77 -6.81 5.44
C TYR A 286 20.12 -8.18 5.62
N SER A 287 20.18 -9.06 4.62
CA SER A 287 19.65 -10.42 4.77
C SER A 287 20.44 -11.22 5.81
N ALA A 288 21.78 -11.10 5.86
CA ALA A 288 22.59 -11.69 6.93
C ALA A 288 22.20 -11.12 8.31
N ARG A 289 21.99 -9.79 8.40
CA ARG A 289 21.51 -9.14 9.63
C ARG A 289 20.12 -9.64 10.05
N TYR A 290 19.20 -9.86 9.10
CA TYR A 290 17.87 -10.39 9.39
C TYR A 290 17.93 -11.82 9.92
N GLN A 291 18.76 -12.68 9.30
CA GLN A 291 18.98 -14.04 9.79
C GLN A 291 19.50 -14.05 11.23
N TRP A 292 20.47 -13.20 11.54
CA TRP A 292 20.98 -13.07 12.91
C TRP A 292 19.89 -12.60 13.89
N ASN A 293 19.09 -11.59 13.50
CA ASN A 293 17.98 -11.08 14.30
C ASN A 293 16.89 -12.14 14.54
N ASP A 294 16.59 -12.99 13.55
CA ASP A 294 15.61 -14.08 13.67
C ASP A 294 16.10 -15.16 14.65
N ILE A 295 17.39 -15.55 14.56
CA ILE A 295 18.00 -16.52 15.49
C ILE A 295 17.93 -16.00 16.93
N ARG A 296 18.33 -14.74 17.16
CA ARG A 296 18.27 -14.11 18.50
C ARG A 296 16.82 -13.91 18.99
N GLY A 297 15.90 -13.65 18.07
CA GLY A 297 14.50 -13.36 18.34
C GLY A 297 13.60 -14.60 18.53
N LEU A 298 14.11 -15.82 18.31
CA LEU A 298 13.31 -17.05 18.29
C LEU A 298 12.41 -17.22 19.53
N LYS A 299 12.96 -17.00 20.74
CA LYS A 299 12.18 -17.12 21.99
C LYS A 299 11.03 -16.10 22.07
N ASP A 300 11.25 -14.88 21.59
CA ASP A 300 10.22 -13.83 21.60
C ASP A 300 9.15 -14.05 20.52
N ASP A 301 9.54 -14.68 19.40
CA ASP A 301 8.61 -15.00 18.32
C ASP A 301 7.70 -16.20 18.69
N LEU A 302 8.23 -17.20 19.40
CA LEU A 302 7.44 -18.32 19.95
C LEU A 302 6.42 -17.85 21.00
N ASN A 303 6.76 -16.84 21.80
CA ASN A 303 5.89 -16.29 22.84
C ASN A 303 4.96 -15.16 22.33
N HIS A 304 4.86 -14.94 21.02
CA HIS A 304 4.01 -13.90 20.46
C HIS A 304 2.53 -14.35 20.40
N PRO A 305 1.54 -13.47 20.68
CA PRO A 305 0.12 -13.79 20.54
C PRO A 305 -0.25 -14.27 19.12
N GLN A 306 0.47 -13.76 18.12
CA GLN A 306 0.38 -14.19 16.72
C GLN A 306 1.52 -15.13 16.27
N SER A 307 2.01 -16.02 17.13
CA SER A 307 3.11 -16.94 16.76
C SER A 307 2.81 -17.73 15.47
N GLY A 308 1.54 -18.12 15.27
CA GLY A 308 1.04 -18.83 14.08
C GLY A 308 1.24 -18.14 12.73
N SER A 309 1.22 -16.80 12.69
CA SER A 309 1.38 -16.00 11.47
C SER A 309 2.73 -15.28 11.39
N ARG A 310 3.54 -15.36 12.46
CA ARG A 310 4.81 -14.64 12.61
C ARG A 310 6.04 -15.50 12.37
N PHE A 311 5.92 -16.81 12.16
CA PHE A 311 7.05 -17.75 11.99
C PHE A 311 8.11 -17.22 11.02
N ARG A 312 9.15 -16.59 11.56
CA ARG A 312 10.27 -16.04 10.79
C ARG A 312 11.22 -17.15 10.38
N LEU A 313 11.45 -18.09 11.30
CA LEU A 313 12.15 -19.34 11.05
C LEU A 313 11.16 -20.44 10.63
N PRO A 314 11.60 -21.43 9.83
CA PRO A 314 10.84 -22.66 9.59
C PRO A 314 10.37 -23.31 10.90
N GLN A 315 9.24 -24.03 10.86
CA GLN A 315 8.68 -24.66 12.05
C GLN A 315 9.69 -25.63 12.68
N VAL A 316 9.92 -25.44 13.98
CA VAL A 316 10.86 -26.22 14.76
C VAL A 316 10.12 -27.39 15.38
N GLU A 317 10.36 -28.60 14.87
CA GLU A 317 9.72 -29.83 15.35
C GLU A 317 10.46 -30.45 16.55
N SER A 318 11.77 -30.23 16.65
CA SER A 318 12.61 -30.77 17.74
C SER A 318 13.79 -29.85 18.06
N PRO A 319 14.40 -29.95 19.26
CA PRO A 319 15.61 -29.19 19.60
C PRO A 319 16.80 -29.45 18.66
N ALA A 320 16.92 -30.68 18.15
CA ALA A 320 17.95 -31.03 17.18
C ALA A 320 17.70 -30.35 15.82
N HIS A 321 16.44 -30.36 15.35
CA HIS A 321 16.02 -29.65 14.14
C HIS A 321 16.23 -28.14 14.29
N ALA A 322 15.96 -27.57 15.46
CA ALA A 322 16.24 -26.17 15.78
C ALA A 322 17.72 -25.81 15.59
N ARG A 323 18.62 -26.63 16.15
CA ARG A 323 20.08 -26.43 16.04
C ARG A 323 20.55 -26.48 14.59
N PHE A 324 20.01 -27.42 13.80
CA PHE A 324 20.30 -27.52 12.38
C PHE A 324 19.86 -26.27 11.61
N ILE A 325 18.61 -25.81 11.80
CA ILE A 325 18.08 -24.59 11.15
C ILE A 325 18.94 -23.37 11.51
N ILE A 326 19.28 -23.21 12.79
CA ILE A 326 20.12 -22.12 13.28
C ILE A 326 21.52 -22.18 12.64
N GLY A 327 22.14 -23.36 12.63
CA GLY A 327 23.46 -23.58 12.03
C GLY A 327 23.47 -23.26 10.53
N ALA A 328 22.49 -23.77 9.78
CA ALA A 328 22.34 -23.48 8.35
C ALA A 328 22.12 -21.99 8.07
N SER A 329 21.29 -21.33 8.89
CA SER A 329 21.04 -19.89 8.77
C SER A 329 22.30 -19.06 9.03
N LEU A 330 23.07 -19.40 10.08
CA LEU A 330 24.32 -18.73 10.41
C LEU A 330 25.39 -18.94 9.32
N PHE A 331 25.52 -20.17 8.80
CA PHE A 331 26.43 -20.48 7.71
C PHE A 331 26.13 -19.63 6.47
N VAL A 332 24.85 -19.56 6.05
CA VAL A 332 24.45 -18.73 4.90
C VAL A 332 24.66 -17.24 5.18
N ALA A 333 24.42 -16.77 6.41
CA ALA A 333 24.70 -15.39 6.79
C ALA A 333 26.20 -15.03 6.65
N ILE A 334 27.09 -15.92 7.10
CA ILE A 334 28.55 -15.76 6.94
C ILE A 334 28.94 -15.79 5.46
N LEU A 335 28.36 -16.70 4.69
CA LEU A 335 28.61 -16.80 3.24
C LEU A 335 28.19 -15.49 2.53
N ARG A 336 27.05 -14.90 2.89
CA ARG A 336 26.59 -13.61 2.35
C ARG A 336 27.57 -12.48 2.65
N LEU A 337 28.04 -12.38 3.88
CA LEU A 337 29.01 -11.33 4.27
C LEU A 337 30.35 -11.52 3.53
N SER A 338 30.81 -12.76 3.41
CA SER A 338 32.03 -13.10 2.67
C SER A 338 31.87 -12.76 1.18
N ALA A 339 30.73 -13.11 0.58
CA ALA A 339 30.41 -12.77 -0.81
C ALA A 339 30.33 -11.25 -1.02
N SER A 340 29.78 -10.49 -0.06
CA SER A 340 29.76 -9.03 -0.16
C SER A 340 31.17 -8.44 -0.18
N LEU A 341 32.08 -8.92 0.68
CA LEU A 341 33.48 -8.47 0.68
C LEU A 341 34.22 -8.88 -0.60
N ALA A 342 33.98 -10.08 -1.11
CA ALA A 342 34.56 -10.53 -2.37
C ALA A 342 34.09 -9.67 -3.56
N LEU A 343 32.80 -9.35 -3.64
CA LEU A 343 32.27 -8.41 -4.63
C LEU A 343 32.85 -7.00 -4.46
N GLY A 344 32.93 -6.52 -3.23
CA GLY A 344 33.59 -5.24 -2.92
C GLY A 344 35.05 -5.22 -3.38
N PHE A 345 35.78 -6.33 -3.22
CA PHE A 345 37.15 -6.45 -3.71
C PHE A 345 37.25 -6.44 -5.23
N ILE A 346 36.42 -7.23 -5.92
CA ILE A 346 36.40 -7.32 -7.39
C ILE A 346 36.07 -5.94 -8.02
N LEU A 347 35.24 -5.14 -7.35
CA LEU A 347 34.77 -3.84 -7.84
C LEU A 347 35.56 -2.65 -7.27
N ASP A 348 36.68 -2.89 -6.58
CA ASP A 348 37.50 -1.87 -5.92
C ASP A 348 36.74 -0.97 -4.91
N GLN A 349 35.75 -1.55 -4.24
CA GLN A 349 34.90 -0.94 -3.22
C GLN A 349 35.04 -1.61 -1.84
N THR A 350 36.19 -2.24 -1.58
CA THR A 350 36.42 -3.02 -0.35
C THR A 350 36.19 -2.19 0.91
N VAL A 351 36.74 -0.96 0.96
CA VAL A 351 36.63 -0.08 2.14
C VAL A 351 35.19 0.35 2.38
N ALA A 352 34.47 0.75 1.33
CA ALA A 352 33.07 1.14 1.41
C ALA A 352 32.19 -0.04 1.87
N THR A 353 32.41 -1.23 1.30
CA THR A 353 31.68 -2.44 1.65
C THR A 353 31.95 -2.89 3.09
N LEU A 354 33.21 -2.88 3.52
CA LEU A 354 33.58 -3.18 4.90
C LEU A 354 32.96 -2.18 5.88
N SER A 355 32.98 -0.89 5.54
CA SER A 355 32.36 0.17 6.35
C SER A 355 30.84 -0.04 6.48
N LEU A 356 30.16 -0.41 5.39
CA LEU A 356 28.74 -0.75 5.39
C LEU A 356 28.44 -1.95 6.30
N ILE A 357 29.23 -3.02 6.20
CA ILE A 357 29.08 -4.22 7.06
C ILE A 357 29.24 -3.85 8.52
N LEU A 358 30.33 -3.14 8.87
CA LEU A 358 30.61 -2.73 10.24
C LEU A 358 29.52 -1.81 10.79
N LEU A 359 29.00 -0.88 9.97
CA LEU A 359 27.94 0.03 10.37
C LEU A 359 26.62 -0.71 10.62
N VAL A 360 26.19 -1.57 9.70
CA VAL A 360 24.94 -2.34 9.83
C VAL A 360 25.01 -3.31 11.01
N LEU A 361 26.12 -4.05 11.16
CA LEU A 361 26.30 -4.98 12.28
C LEU A 361 26.51 -4.26 13.60
N GLY A 362 27.22 -3.13 13.62
CA GLY A 362 27.42 -2.30 14.81
C GLY A 362 26.11 -1.72 15.35
N ILE A 363 25.25 -1.19 14.47
CA ILE A 363 23.91 -0.73 14.83
C ILE A 363 23.04 -1.90 15.31
N ALA A 364 23.12 -3.06 14.65
CA ALA A 364 22.38 -4.24 15.08
C ALA A 364 22.85 -4.72 16.47
N LEU A 365 24.14 -4.70 16.76
CA LEU A 365 24.68 -5.04 18.07
C LEU A 365 24.23 -4.05 19.16
N LEU A 366 24.26 -2.74 18.87
CA LEU A 366 23.75 -1.71 19.77
C LEU A 366 22.25 -1.91 20.04
N TYR A 367 21.46 -2.17 18.99
CA TYR A 367 20.04 -2.47 19.09
C TYR A 367 19.79 -3.68 20.00
N GLU A 368 20.50 -4.80 19.82
CA GLU A 368 20.31 -5.99 20.65
C GLU A 368 20.73 -5.76 22.11
N ARG A 369 21.82 -5.00 22.36
CA ARG A 369 22.21 -4.62 23.73
C ARG A 369 21.16 -3.77 24.43
N LEU A 370 20.62 -2.77 23.73
CA LEU A 370 19.55 -1.94 24.26
C LEU A 370 18.27 -2.75 24.51
N ARG A 371 17.94 -3.67 23.59
CA ARG A 371 16.79 -4.58 23.71
C ARG A 371 16.92 -5.54 24.89
N ASP A 372 18.12 -6.01 25.22
CA ASP A 372 18.31 -6.82 26.43
C ASP A 372 18.21 -5.97 27.71
N THR A 373 18.72 -4.74 27.67
CA THR A 373 18.72 -3.80 28.81
C THR A 373 17.32 -3.22 29.09
N GLU A 374 16.48 -3.09 28.05
CA GLU A 374 15.16 -2.45 28.18
C GLU A 374 14.24 -3.13 29.18
N LYS A 375 14.44 -4.43 29.44
CA LYS A 375 13.69 -5.21 30.42
C LYS A 375 13.71 -4.52 31.79
N HIS A 376 14.81 -3.83 32.10
CA HIS A 376 15.06 -3.19 33.38
C HIS A 376 15.12 -1.64 33.31
N SER A 377 15.13 -1.03 32.11
CA SER A 377 15.31 0.42 31.96
C SER A 377 14.38 1.05 30.91
N ASN A 378 13.60 2.04 31.35
CA ASN A 378 12.80 2.89 30.45
C ASN A 378 13.69 3.74 29.53
N ILE A 379 14.89 4.11 29.98
CA ILE A 379 15.83 4.91 29.19
C ILE A 379 16.33 4.08 28.00
N ALA A 380 16.74 2.83 28.25
CA ALA A 380 17.17 1.91 27.18
C ALA A 380 16.06 1.67 26.15
N ALA A 381 14.82 1.51 26.61
CA ALA A 381 13.65 1.38 25.74
C ALA A 381 13.43 2.60 24.83
N ARG A 382 13.63 3.82 25.35
CA ARG A 382 13.54 5.07 24.57
C ARG A 382 14.73 5.26 23.62
N LEU A 383 15.94 4.87 24.04
CA LEU A 383 17.11 4.88 23.15
C LEU A 383 16.91 3.91 21.98
N LEU A 384 16.23 2.78 22.20
CA LEU A 384 15.88 1.84 21.15
C LEU A 384 15.00 2.49 20.06
N TRP A 385 14.06 3.37 20.44
CA TRP A 385 13.24 4.15 19.51
C TRP A 385 14.09 5.01 18.56
N SER A 386 15.23 5.50 19.04
CA SER A 386 16.15 6.31 18.26
C SER A 386 16.98 5.46 17.30
N VAL A 387 17.54 4.34 17.79
CA VAL A 387 18.46 3.48 17.04
C VAL A 387 17.81 2.86 15.80
N VAL A 388 16.51 2.59 15.81
CA VAL A 388 15.81 1.98 14.67
C VAL A 388 15.77 2.86 13.42
N GLY A 389 15.92 4.19 13.56
CA GLY A 389 16.03 5.11 12.42
C GLY A 389 17.31 4.94 11.61
N ALA A 390 18.40 4.48 12.23
CA ALA A 390 19.72 4.44 11.61
C ALA A 390 19.79 3.54 10.38
N GLY A 391 18.99 2.46 10.35
CA GLY A 391 18.93 1.58 9.17
C GLY A 391 18.37 2.25 7.91
N TYR A 392 17.54 3.29 8.06
CA TYR A 392 17.01 4.08 6.93
C TYR A 392 18.03 5.10 6.45
N ALA A 393 18.76 5.75 7.38
CA ALA A 393 19.88 6.62 7.05
C ALA A 393 20.96 5.91 6.22
N ILE A 394 21.33 4.68 6.60
CA ILE A 394 22.28 3.87 5.82
C ILE A 394 21.79 3.64 4.40
N ARG A 395 20.51 3.23 4.22
CA ARG A 395 19.93 3.01 2.88
C ARG A 395 19.96 4.27 2.02
N PHE A 396 19.68 5.41 2.64
CA PHE A 396 19.75 6.70 1.98
C PHE A 396 21.18 7.02 1.51
N LEU A 397 22.17 6.86 2.39
CA LEU A 397 23.59 7.06 2.06
C LEU A 397 24.06 6.14 0.93
N VAL A 398 23.66 4.87 0.95
CA VAL A 398 24.00 3.92 -0.13
C VAL A 398 23.40 4.38 -1.46
N GLY A 399 22.13 4.82 -1.46
CA GLY A 399 21.49 5.33 -2.68
C GLY A 399 22.17 6.58 -3.24
N LEU A 400 22.58 7.50 -2.36
CA LEU A 400 23.38 8.67 -2.74
C LEU A 400 24.75 8.28 -3.28
N HIS A 401 25.46 7.38 -2.57
CA HIS A 401 26.77 6.92 -2.99
C HIS A 401 26.72 6.24 -4.37
N ALA A 402 25.68 5.43 -4.62
CA ALA A 402 25.43 4.82 -5.93
C ALA A 402 25.17 5.85 -7.04
N ALA A 403 24.61 7.03 -6.70
CA ALA A 403 24.44 8.16 -7.61
C ALA A 403 25.70 9.04 -7.76
N GLY A 404 26.82 8.63 -7.15
CA GLY A 404 28.08 9.34 -7.18
C GLY A 404 28.10 10.60 -6.29
N GLU A 405 27.23 10.67 -5.28
CA GLU A 405 27.25 11.76 -4.30
C GLU A 405 28.23 11.49 -3.15
N PRO A 406 29.04 12.49 -2.75
CA PRO A 406 29.92 12.36 -1.59
C PRO A 406 29.12 12.15 -0.30
N VAL A 407 29.53 11.17 0.52
CA VAL A 407 28.82 10.81 1.77
C VAL A 407 28.81 11.90 2.85
N LEU A 408 29.68 12.90 2.74
CA LEU A 408 29.76 14.05 3.65
C LEU A 408 29.22 15.35 3.01
N SER A 409 28.54 15.28 1.87
CA SER A 409 27.94 16.47 1.25
C SER A 409 26.78 17.00 2.11
N THR A 410 26.43 18.27 1.94
CA THR A 410 25.27 18.88 2.60
C THR A 410 23.97 18.13 2.26
N LEU A 411 23.84 17.66 1.02
CA LEU A 411 22.74 16.81 0.58
C LEU A 411 22.72 15.48 1.34
N ALA A 412 23.88 14.84 1.52
CA ALA A 412 23.99 13.60 2.28
C ALA A 412 23.63 13.78 3.76
N LEU A 413 24.11 14.84 4.42
CA LEU A 413 23.79 15.12 5.81
C LEU A 413 22.30 15.43 6.02
N SER A 414 21.71 16.25 5.14
CA SER A 414 20.27 16.56 5.17
C SER A 414 19.42 15.31 4.91
N GLY A 415 19.82 14.51 3.91
CA GLY A 415 19.19 13.25 3.57
C GLY A 415 19.26 12.20 4.68
N VAL A 416 20.40 12.09 5.37
CA VAL A 416 20.58 11.24 6.55
C VAL A 416 19.66 11.67 7.67
N ALA A 417 19.57 12.97 7.97
CA ALA A 417 18.69 13.48 9.01
C ALA A 417 17.21 13.16 8.70
N TYR A 418 16.77 13.43 7.46
CA TYR A 418 15.44 13.08 6.98
C TYR A 418 15.15 11.57 7.07
N ALA A 419 16.02 10.73 6.51
CA ALA A 419 15.84 9.29 6.47
C ALA A 419 15.87 8.67 7.87
N TYR A 420 16.72 9.20 8.76
CA TYR A 420 16.79 8.78 10.16
C TYR A 420 15.47 9.04 10.88
N THR A 421 14.96 10.27 10.86
CA THR A 421 13.68 10.61 11.52
C THR A 421 12.50 9.91 10.86
N PHE A 422 12.53 9.75 9.53
CA PHE A 422 11.53 8.99 8.79
C PHE A 422 11.50 7.54 9.27
N GLY A 423 12.67 6.92 9.44
CA GLY A 423 12.82 5.57 9.94
C GLY A 423 12.25 5.40 11.36
N ILE A 424 12.51 6.36 12.25
CA ILE A 424 11.92 6.40 13.59
C ILE A 424 10.40 6.46 13.48
N MET A 425 9.85 7.40 12.71
CA MET A 425 8.40 7.54 12.50
C MET A 425 7.81 6.22 12.02
N PHE A 426 8.34 5.67 10.93
CA PHE A 426 7.85 4.44 10.31
C PHE A 426 7.85 3.27 11.29
N VAL A 427 8.98 3.02 11.97
CA VAL A 427 9.09 1.88 12.89
C VAL A 427 8.20 2.06 14.12
N LEU A 428 8.15 3.25 14.73
CA LEU A 428 7.30 3.49 15.90
C LEU A 428 5.82 3.34 15.59
N MET A 429 5.37 3.76 14.41
CA MET A 429 4.00 3.50 13.95
C MET A 429 3.71 2.01 13.79
N THR A 430 4.66 1.23 13.26
CA THR A 430 4.48 -0.24 13.22
C THR A 430 4.48 -0.88 14.60
N TRP A 431 5.30 -0.39 15.53
CA TRP A 431 5.40 -0.93 16.89
C TRP A 431 4.19 -0.62 17.74
N VAL A 432 3.62 0.58 17.64
CA VAL A 432 2.39 0.91 18.37
C VAL A 432 1.20 0.11 17.83
N LEU A 433 1.16 -0.18 16.53
CA LEU A 433 0.18 -1.12 15.96
C LEU A 433 0.46 -2.57 16.41
N GLU A 434 1.72 -3.02 16.46
CA GLU A 434 2.06 -4.33 17.02
C GLU A 434 1.64 -4.44 18.50
N ALA A 435 1.75 -3.35 19.27
CA ALA A 435 1.34 -3.30 20.66
C ALA A 435 -0.14 -3.70 20.86
N THR A 436 -1.02 -3.36 19.91
CA THR A 436 -2.45 -3.67 20.03
C THR A 436 -2.77 -5.16 19.86
N SER A 437 -1.86 -5.95 19.28
CA SER A 437 -1.99 -7.42 19.23
C SER A 437 -1.84 -8.10 20.60
N PHE A 438 -1.34 -7.37 21.59
CA PHE A 438 -1.27 -7.81 23.00
C PHE A 438 -2.48 -7.32 23.81
N CYS A 439 -3.43 -6.62 23.20
CA CYS A 439 -4.63 -6.13 23.88
C CYS A 439 -5.85 -6.98 23.49
N GLY A 440 -6.71 -7.25 24.47
CA GLY A 440 -8.03 -7.86 24.30
C GLY A 440 -9.13 -6.88 24.73
N ARG A 441 -10.31 -7.00 24.15
CA ARG A 441 -11.45 -6.11 24.42
C ARG A 441 -12.59 -6.83 25.15
N GLN A 442 -13.05 -6.31 26.29
CA GLN A 442 -14.22 -6.85 27.01
C GLN A 442 -15.52 -6.19 26.57
N THR A 443 -15.52 -4.87 26.37
CA THR A 443 -16.63 -4.07 25.84
C THR A 443 -16.09 -3.04 24.83
N SER A 444 -16.95 -2.35 24.07
CA SER A 444 -16.51 -1.41 23.01
C SER A 444 -15.49 -0.36 23.48
N ASN A 445 -15.46 -0.01 24.77
CA ASN A 445 -14.60 1.02 25.34
C ASN A 445 -13.52 0.52 26.32
N GLU A 446 -13.54 -0.73 26.76
CA GLU A 446 -12.59 -1.24 27.76
C GLU A 446 -11.56 -2.17 27.14
N TRP A 447 -10.29 -1.73 27.18
CA TRP A 447 -9.17 -2.50 26.69
C TRP A 447 -8.41 -3.11 27.86
N HIS A 448 -8.15 -4.41 27.71
CA HIS A 448 -7.34 -5.19 28.63
C HIS A 448 -6.01 -5.44 27.97
N ILE A 449 -4.94 -5.06 28.63
CA ILE A 449 -3.61 -5.47 28.22
C ILE A 449 -3.47 -6.91 28.70
N ALA A 450 -3.70 -7.83 27.77
CA ALA A 450 -3.35 -9.21 28.02
C ALA A 450 -1.82 -9.31 27.99
N ASP A 451 -1.30 -10.26 28.77
CA ASP A 451 -0.02 -10.89 28.52
C ASP A 451 1.22 -10.36 29.29
N SER A 452 1.89 -11.35 29.89
CA SER A 452 3.24 -11.31 30.41
C SER A 452 4.31 -11.13 29.31
N ALA A 453 4.01 -11.46 28.05
CA ALA A 453 4.93 -11.30 26.93
C ALA A 453 5.16 -9.84 26.55
N LEU A 454 4.15 -8.96 26.67
CA LEU A 454 4.31 -7.53 26.41
C LEU A 454 5.29 -6.88 27.41
N ARG A 455 5.30 -7.35 28.67
CA ARG A 455 6.26 -6.88 29.69
C ARG A 455 7.72 -7.16 29.31
N ARG A 456 7.98 -8.14 28.44
CA ARG A 456 9.33 -8.44 27.93
C ARG A 456 9.75 -7.50 26.78
N LYS A 457 8.79 -6.80 26.15
CA LYS A 457 9.00 -5.82 25.07
C LYS A 457 8.69 -4.40 25.54
N ARG A 458 9.50 -3.90 26.47
CA ARG A 458 9.22 -2.65 27.18
C ARG A 458 9.15 -1.44 26.23
N HIS A 459 9.95 -1.42 25.15
CA HIS A 459 9.89 -0.37 24.13
C HIS A 459 8.53 -0.25 23.43
N ILE A 460 7.81 -1.36 23.23
CA ILE A 460 6.47 -1.37 22.64
C ILE A 460 5.44 -0.97 23.70
N MET A 461 5.55 -1.53 24.90
CA MET A 461 4.66 -1.24 26.02
C MET A 461 4.63 0.26 26.35
N LEU A 462 5.78 0.94 26.30
CA LEU A 462 5.90 2.38 26.56
C LEU A 462 5.28 3.28 25.49
N LEU A 463 4.85 2.73 24.34
CA LEU A 463 4.10 3.48 23.33
C LEU A 463 2.60 3.53 23.62
N LEU A 464 2.07 2.52 24.32
CA LEU A 464 0.65 2.45 24.66
C LEU A 464 0.13 3.68 25.43
N PRO A 465 0.87 4.32 26.37
CA PRO A 465 0.37 5.48 27.13
C PRO A 465 -0.01 6.67 26.27
N TYR A 466 0.52 6.74 25.05
CA TYR A 466 0.18 7.78 24.09
C TYR A 466 -1.14 7.50 23.34
N LEU A 467 -1.67 6.27 23.46
CA LEU A 467 -3.02 5.92 23.07
C LEU A 467 -3.93 6.19 24.28
N ARG A 468 -4.88 7.13 24.14
CA ARG A 468 -5.91 7.49 25.13
C ARG A 468 -7.01 6.42 25.17
N ILE A 469 -6.61 5.20 25.47
CA ILE A 469 -7.49 4.05 25.56
C ILE A 469 -7.77 3.81 27.05
N PRO A 470 -9.04 3.70 27.49
CA PRO A 470 -9.37 3.32 28.86
C PRO A 470 -8.79 1.94 29.19
N ARG A 471 -7.93 1.89 30.21
CA ARG A 471 -7.24 0.66 30.63
C ARG A 471 -7.85 0.10 31.89
N VAL A 472 -8.04 -1.21 31.89
CA VAL A 472 -8.32 -1.97 33.10
C VAL A 472 -7.10 -2.87 33.37
N ASP A 473 -6.25 -2.47 34.32
CA ASP A 473 -5.10 -3.26 34.75
C ASP A 473 -5.58 -4.46 35.57
N LEU A 474 -5.52 -5.66 34.99
CA LEU A 474 -5.75 -6.91 35.72
C LEU A 474 -4.45 -7.31 36.40
N THR A 475 -4.29 -6.91 37.67
CA THR A 475 -3.24 -7.43 38.58
C THR A 475 -3.52 -8.85 39.08
N SER A 476 -4.67 -9.44 38.74
CA SER A 476 -5.09 -10.75 39.26
C SER A 476 -4.26 -11.93 38.72
N PRO A 477 -3.94 -12.94 39.56
CA PRO A 477 -3.07 -14.06 39.20
C PRO A 477 -3.62 -14.91 38.03
N PRO A 478 -2.73 -15.58 37.26
CA PRO A 478 -3.09 -16.35 36.06
C PRO A 478 -3.97 -17.59 36.32
N HIS A 479 -4.15 -18.03 37.56
CA HIS A 479 -4.82 -19.30 37.89
C HIS A 479 -6.37 -19.27 37.93
N GLN A 480 -7.02 -18.13 37.62
CA GLN A 480 -8.49 -18.01 37.62
C GLN A 480 -9.09 -17.59 36.27
N ARG A 481 -8.38 -17.70 35.15
CA ARG A 481 -8.93 -17.34 33.83
C ARG A 481 -9.53 -18.54 33.10
N SER A 482 -10.73 -18.93 33.54
CA SER A 482 -11.69 -19.69 32.74
C SER A 482 -12.83 -18.74 32.32
N SER A 483 -12.57 -17.86 31.36
CA SER A 483 -13.56 -16.99 30.72
C SER A 483 -13.03 -16.51 29.36
N PRO A 484 -13.91 -16.22 28.39
CA PRO A 484 -13.64 -16.35 26.96
C PRO A 484 -12.50 -15.42 26.53
N ALA A 485 -11.67 -15.90 25.61
CA ALA A 485 -10.61 -15.12 24.99
C ALA A 485 -11.18 -13.79 24.49
N PHE A 486 -10.80 -12.68 25.12
CA PHE A 486 -11.28 -11.38 24.70
C PHE A 486 -10.89 -11.15 23.24
N PRO A 487 -11.82 -10.65 22.41
CA PRO A 487 -11.54 -10.35 21.01
C PRO A 487 -10.31 -9.43 20.86
N PRO A 488 -9.39 -9.76 19.93
CA PRO A 488 -8.12 -9.08 19.83
C PRO A 488 -8.27 -7.67 19.23
N CYS A 489 -7.52 -6.71 19.77
CA CYS A 489 -7.65 -5.28 19.40
C CYS A 489 -6.92 -4.88 18.10
N GLU A 490 -6.19 -5.80 17.49
CA GLU A 490 -5.33 -5.59 16.30
C GLU A 490 -6.07 -5.27 14.99
N GLY A 491 -7.39 -5.45 14.96
CA GLY A 491 -8.25 -5.14 13.83
C GLY A 491 -8.58 -3.65 13.68
N GLU A 492 -8.28 -2.81 14.68
CA GLU A 492 -8.70 -1.42 14.71
C GLU A 492 -7.59 -0.42 14.33
N PRO A 493 -7.92 0.66 13.58
CA PRO A 493 -6.97 1.72 13.23
C PRO A 493 -6.79 2.70 14.39
N VAL A 494 -6.10 2.25 15.45
CA VAL A 494 -5.99 3.00 16.71
C VAL A 494 -5.35 4.38 16.58
N LEU A 495 -4.49 4.58 15.58
CA LEU A 495 -3.79 5.85 15.36
C LEU A 495 -4.69 6.95 14.76
N ALA A 496 -5.77 6.55 14.08
CA ALA A 496 -6.74 7.46 13.47
C ALA A 496 -7.86 7.90 14.42
N ARG A 497 -7.98 7.28 15.60
CA ARG A 497 -9.03 7.58 16.58
C ARG A 497 -8.99 9.05 17.02
N PRO A 498 -10.11 9.79 17.01
CA PRO A 498 -10.14 11.22 17.35
C PRO A 498 -9.49 11.56 18.69
N GLU A 499 -9.66 10.72 19.70
CA GLU A 499 -9.04 10.87 21.02
C GLU A 499 -7.52 10.80 20.96
N ASN A 500 -6.97 9.94 20.10
CA ASN A 500 -5.53 9.74 19.91
C ASN A 500 -4.94 10.82 19.01
N VAL A 501 -5.72 11.39 18.09
CA VAL A 501 -5.34 12.50 17.19
C VAL A 501 -4.90 13.78 17.94
N ARG A 502 -5.33 13.96 19.20
CA ARG A 502 -5.00 15.16 19.98
C ARG A 502 -3.62 15.16 20.65
N THR A 503 -3.00 13.99 20.85
CA THR A 503 -1.72 13.85 21.56
C THR A 503 -0.52 14.13 20.65
N LEU A 504 -0.11 15.41 20.50
CA LEU A 504 1.01 15.78 19.62
C LEU A 504 2.38 15.24 20.08
N PHE A 505 2.56 15.03 21.39
CA PHE A 505 3.81 14.55 21.99
C PHE A 505 4.01 13.03 21.88
N ALA A 506 3.17 12.33 21.12
CA ALA A 506 3.39 10.91 20.84
C ALA A 506 4.72 10.73 20.08
N PRO A 507 5.58 9.76 20.46
CA PRO A 507 6.92 9.62 19.88
C PRO A 507 6.95 9.52 18.35
N TRP A 508 6.01 8.79 17.75
CA TRP A 508 5.89 8.68 16.29
C TRP A 508 5.46 10.00 15.61
N ARG A 509 4.73 10.87 16.31
CA ARG A 509 4.36 12.20 15.80
C ARG A 509 5.49 13.19 15.92
N VAL A 510 6.23 13.16 17.02
CA VAL A 510 7.47 13.95 17.14
C VAL A 510 8.41 13.57 16.00
N ALA A 511 8.59 12.27 15.73
CA ALA A 511 9.38 11.81 14.61
C ALA A 511 8.81 12.25 13.24
N PHE A 512 7.48 12.24 13.04
CA PHE A 512 6.85 12.78 11.83
C PHE A 512 7.13 14.28 11.65
N LEU A 513 6.97 15.09 12.71
CA LEU A 513 7.26 16.52 12.69
C LEU A 513 8.74 16.77 12.37
N SER A 514 9.66 16.03 13.00
CA SER A 514 11.09 16.12 12.69
C SER A 514 11.37 15.75 11.23
N THR A 515 10.70 14.71 10.70
CA THR A 515 10.83 14.29 9.30
C THR A 515 10.31 15.36 8.35
N ALA A 516 9.17 15.97 8.66
CA ALA A 516 8.61 17.07 7.90
C ALA A 516 9.56 18.27 7.85
N LEU A 517 10.15 18.64 9.00
CA LEU A 517 11.13 19.72 9.08
C LEU A 517 12.40 19.40 8.28
N CYS A 518 12.86 18.15 8.28
CA CYS A 518 14.01 17.72 7.47
C CYS A 518 13.67 17.56 5.98
N SER A 519 12.38 17.44 5.63
CA SER A 519 11.94 17.26 4.23
C SER A 519 12.20 18.51 3.37
N ALA A 520 12.04 19.70 3.97
CA ALA A 520 12.27 20.98 3.31
C ALA A 520 13.73 21.20 2.88
N PRO A 521 14.74 21.13 3.78
CA PRO A 521 16.12 21.31 3.37
C PRO A 521 16.58 20.22 2.39
N LEU A 522 16.11 18.97 2.56
CA LEU A 522 16.40 17.90 1.59
C LEU A 522 15.81 18.21 0.22
N GLY A 523 14.52 18.58 0.15
CA GLY A 523 13.86 18.91 -1.11
C GLY A 523 14.53 20.09 -1.83
N THR A 524 14.88 21.15 -1.09
CA THR A 524 15.60 22.30 -1.67
C THR A 524 16.99 21.91 -2.17
N LEU A 525 17.75 21.08 -1.43
CA LEU A 525 19.06 20.58 -1.87
C LEU A 525 18.98 19.64 -3.08
N LEU A 526 17.87 18.93 -3.25
CA LEU A 526 17.64 18.13 -4.45
C LEU A 526 17.31 19.02 -5.67
N ALA A 527 16.60 20.12 -5.49
CA ALA A 527 16.26 21.02 -6.60
C ALA A 527 17.37 22.02 -6.98
N GLN A 528 18.17 22.47 -6.03
CA GLN A 528 19.13 23.56 -6.26
C GLN A 528 20.50 23.26 -5.68
N HIS A 529 21.55 23.49 -6.47
CA HIS A 529 22.94 23.25 -6.05
C HIS A 529 23.55 24.39 -5.21
N GLN A 530 22.92 25.58 -5.16
CA GLN A 530 23.35 26.70 -4.32
C GLN A 530 22.15 27.27 -3.58
N ILE A 531 22.15 27.13 -2.25
CA ILE A 531 21.03 27.55 -1.40
C ILE A 531 21.43 28.75 -0.56
N ASP A 532 20.61 29.81 -0.62
CA ASP A 532 20.55 30.81 0.43
C ASP A 532 19.67 30.26 1.57
N VAL A 533 20.22 30.19 2.78
CA VAL A 533 19.52 29.76 4.01
C VAL A 533 18.20 30.53 4.20
N ARG A 534 18.12 31.77 3.70
CA ARG A 534 16.90 32.59 3.74
C ARG A 534 15.74 31.99 2.93
N GLN A 535 16.02 31.18 1.91
CA GLN A 535 15.01 30.50 1.09
C GLN A 535 14.52 29.19 1.72
N MET A 536 15.29 28.58 2.63
CA MET A 536 14.89 27.36 3.35
C MET A 536 13.93 27.64 4.52
N ALA A 537 14.03 28.80 5.16
CA ALA A 537 13.22 29.09 6.36
C ALA A 537 11.70 29.06 6.09
N PRO A 538 11.17 29.65 4.99
CA PRO A 538 9.75 29.58 4.67
C PRO A 538 9.26 28.16 4.37
N SER A 539 10.04 27.35 3.63
CA SER A 539 9.67 25.97 3.30
C SER A 539 9.65 25.07 4.54
N MET A 540 10.61 25.26 5.47
CA MET A 540 10.61 24.58 6.77
C MET A 540 9.41 24.97 7.63
N LEU A 541 9.06 26.26 7.69
CA LEU A 541 7.91 26.75 8.45
C LEU A 541 6.60 26.18 7.88
N LEU A 542 6.44 26.21 6.55
CA LEU A 542 5.26 25.66 5.87
C LEU A 542 5.15 24.15 6.06
N ALA A 543 6.23 23.39 5.88
CA ALA A 543 6.25 21.94 6.10
C ALA A 543 5.94 21.59 7.57
N GLY A 544 6.52 22.34 8.53
CA GLY A 544 6.24 22.17 9.96
C GLY A 544 4.78 22.44 10.31
N LEU A 545 4.22 23.56 9.84
CA LEU A 545 2.81 23.92 10.07
C LEU A 545 1.87 22.90 9.43
N ALA A 546 2.14 22.50 8.19
CA ALA A 546 1.38 21.48 7.48
C ALA A 546 1.43 20.14 8.23
N ALA A 547 2.58 19.75 8.76
CA ALA A 547 2.73 18.53 9.56
C ALA A 547 1.93 18.59 10.87
N VAL A 548 1.87 19.73 11.55
CA VAL A 548 1.01 19.90 12.74
C VAL A 548 -0.46 19.73 12.38
N ILE A 549 -0.90 20.30 11.25
CA ILE A 549 -2.28 20.17 10.76
C ILE A 549 -2.58 18.72 10.39
N VAL A 550 -1.72 18.07 9.60
CA VAL A 550 -1.84 16.67 9.17
C VAL A 550 -1.83 15.71 10.36
N ALA A 551 -1.02 15.97 11.38
CA ALA A 551 -0.98 15.15 12.58
C ALA A 551 -2.27 15.22 13.41
N ARG A 552 -3.10 16.27 13.20
CA ARG A 552 -4.32 16.57 13.96
C ARG A 552 -5.62 16.37 13.18
N SER A 553 -5.54 16.05 11.90
CA SER A 553 -6.70 16.02 11.01
C SER A 553 -7.22 14.61 10.75
N SER A 554 -8.44 14.51 10.25
CA SER A 554 -8.98 13.23 9.75
C SER A 554 -8.29 12.86 8.45
N ALA A 555 -8.37 11.60 8.01
CA ALA A 555 -7.68 11.13 6.80
C ALA A 555 -7.91 12.04 5.58
N LEU A 556 -9.17 12.42 5.33
CA LEU A 556 -9.55 13.26 4.19
C LEU A 556 -8.95 14.66 4.29
N THR A 557 -9.00 15.29 5.47
CA THR A 557 -8.39 16.62 5.68
C THR A 557 -6.87 16.55 5.67
N ALA A 558 -6.28 15.45 6.11
CA ALA A 558 -4.84 15.21 6.05
C ALA A 558 -4.36 15.10 4.58
N PHE A 559 -5.06 14.34 3.73
CA PHE A 559 -4.73 14.24 2.30
C PHE A 559 -4.85 15.58 1.58
N SER A 560 -5.94 16.32 1.82
CA SER A 560 -6.09 17.67 1.26
C SER A 560 -5.01 18.63 1.76
N GLY A 561 -4.65 18.54 3.05
CA GLY A 561 -3.57 19.33 3.64
C GLY A 561 -2.20 19.01 3.04
N ILE A 562 -1.89 17.74 2.79
CA ILE A 562 -0.66 17.31 2.11
C ILE A 562 -0.64 17.85 0.67
N ALA A 563 -1.74 17.71 -0.08
CA ALA A 563 -1.81 18.19 -1.46
C ALA A 563 -1.64 19.71 -1.54
N LEU A 564 -2.34 20.46 -0.69
CA LEU A 564 -2.25 21.92 -0.64
C LEU A 564 -0.85 22.40 -0.22
N SER A 565 -0.29 21.83 0.84
CA SER A 565 1.07 22.20 1.28
C SER A 565 2.13 21.83 0.25
N SER A 566 1.98 20.70 -0.44
CA SER A 566 2.88 20.34 -1.55
C SER A 566 2.76 21.33 -2.70
N PHE A 567 1.55 21.78 -3.04
CA PHE A 567 1.36 22.83 -4.05
C PHE A 567 2.01 24.17 -3.64
N LEU A 568 1.88 24.57 -2.38
CA LEU A 568 2.50 25.80 -1.85
C LEU A 568 4.04 25.69 -1.77
N ILE A 569 4.55 24.52 -1.43
CA ILE A 569 5.99 24.24 -1.38
C ILE A 569 6.57 24.21 -2.81
N ALA A 570 5.84 23.58 -3.74
CA ALA A 570 6.15 23.52 -5.17
C ALA A 570 6.13 24.89 -5.87
N SER A 571 5.41 25.89 -5.34
CA SER A 571 5.33 27.21 -5.96
C SER A 571 6.48 28.14 -5.58
N LEU A 572 7.28 27.81 -4.56
CA LEU A 572 8.42 28.62 -4.11
C LEU A 572 9.50 28.85 -5.20
N PRO A 573 9.90 27.85 -6.02
CA PRO A 573 10.85 28.04 -7.11
C PRO A 573 10.41 29.08 -8.13
N TYR A 574 9.11 29.12 -8.45
CA TYR A 574 8.52 30.08 -9.39
C TYR A 574 8.70 31.54 -8.94
N LEU A 575 8.77 31.77 -7.63
CA LEU A 575 9.02 33.11 -7.08
C LEU A 575 10.51 33.50 -7.11
N SER A 576 11.41 32.51 -7.20
CA SER A 576 12.86 32.71 -7.17
C SER A 576 13.49 32.95 -8.55
N GLY A 577 12.77 32.67 -9.64
CA GLY A 577 13.20 32.96 -11.01
C GLY A 577 14.41 32.15 -11.51
N SER A 578 14.75 31.03 -10.86
CA SER A 578 15.88 30.17 -11.25
C SER A 578 15.43 28.74 -11.53
N GLY A 579 16.03 28.10 -12.54
CA GLY A 579 15.87 26.66 -12.82
C GLY A 579 14.75 26.26 -13.79
N ASP A 580 14.64 24.95 -14.03
CA ASP A 580 13.43 24.33 -14.58
C ASP A 580 12.41 24.22 -13.43
N PRO A 581 11.43 25.13 -13.34
CA PRO A 581 10.62 25.29 -12.14
C PRO A 581 9.78 24.05 -11.82
N ILE A 582 9.61 23.13 -12.77
CA ILE A 582 8.85 21.90 -12.59
C ILE A 582 9.70 20.80 -11.98
N THR A 583 10.90 20.60 -12.49
CA THR A 583 11.85 19.66 -11.89
C THR A 583 12.11 20.05 -10.45
N ASP A 584 12.33 21.34 -10.20
CA ASP A 584 12.53 21.89 -8.87
C ASP A 584 11.29 21.71 -7.98
N ALA A 585 10.09 22.03 -8.49
CA ALA A 585 8.83 21.84 -7.76
C ALA A 585 8.61 20.38 -7.34
N VAL A 586 8.91 19.41 -8.22
CA VAL A 586 8.76 17.98 -7.94
C VAL A 586 9.79 17.55 -6.89
N LEU A 587 11.07 17.88 -7.08
CA LEU A 587 12.15 17.49 -6.17
C LEU A 587 11.98 18.10 -4.78
N ILE A 588 11.53 19.36 -4.69
CA ILE A 588 11.26 20.04 -3.42
C ILE A 588 10.08 19.40 -2.68
N SER A 589 9.02 19.05 -3.40
CA SER A 589 7.79 18.54 -2.77
C SER A 589 7.84 17.05 -2.46
N PHE A 590 8.69 16.29 -3.15
CA PHE A 590 8.70 14.84 -3.07
C PHE A 590 8.98 14.29 -1.65
N PRO A 591 10.01 14.74 -0.90
CA PRO A 591 10.27 14.25 0.45
C PRO A 591 9.08 14.49 1.41
N TRP A 592 8.40 15.63 1.25
CA TRP A 592 7.21 15.96 2.03
C TRP A 592 6.02 15.06 1.68
N LEU A 593 5.74 14.89 0.38
CA LEU A 593 4.69 13.98 -0.10
C LEU A 593 4.92 12.56 0.40
N LEU A 594 6.15 12.06 0.32
CA LEU A 594 6.50 10.72 0.77
C LEU A 594 6.27 10.54 2.28
N CYS A 595 6.74 11.46 3.12
CA CYS A 595 6.55 11.34 4.57
C CYS A 595 5.09 11.56 4.99
N GLY A 596 4.41 12.56 4.42
CA GLY A 596 3.01 12.84 4.70
C GLY A 596 2.10 11.68 4.31
N PHE A 597 2.27 11.15 3.10
CA PHE A 597 1.49 10.00 2.63
C PHE A 597 1.74 8.76 3.48
N THR A 598 3.01 8.47 3.81
CA THR A 598 3.35 7.31 4.66
C THR A 598 2.70 7.44 6.04
N TYR A 599 2.80 8.62 6.67
CA TYR A 599 2.18 8.87 7.97
C TYR A 599 0.67 8.70 7.93
N VAL A 600 -0.02 9.33 6.96
CA VAL A 600 -1.49 9.22 6.86
C VAL A 600 -1.89 7.78 6.58
N SER A 601 -1.24 7.11 5.63
CA SER A 601 -1.55 5.73 5.27
C SER A 601 -1.41 4.77 6.46
N PHE A 602 -0.32 4.87 7.23
CA PHE A 602 -0.11 4.01 8.40
C PHE A 602 -1.04 4.38 9.56
N SER A 603 -1.40 5.65 9.71
CA SER A 603 -2.31 6.09 10.77
C SER A 603 -3.73 5.51 10.62
N GLN A 604 -4.14 5.26 9.37
CA GLN A 604 -5.46 4.73 9.03
C GLN A 604 -5.52 3.20 9.00
N GLN A 605 -4.39 2.52 9.14
CA GLN A 605 -4.34 1.06 9.08
C GLN A 605 -4.40 0.44 10.47
N SER A 606 -5.07 -0.71 10.55
CA SER A 606 -4.91 -1.62 11.67
C SER A 606 -3.69 -2.53 11.47
N TYR A 607 -3.24 -3.20 12.54
CA TYR A 607 -2.08 -4.09 12.46
C TYR A 607 -2.32 -5.26 11.49
N ILE A 608 -3.54 -5.83 11.51
CA ILE A 608 -3.96 -6.87 10.55
C ILE A 608 -3.90 -6.34 9.12
N GLN A 609 -4.44 -5.14 8.87
CA GLN A 609 -4.45 -4.56 7.52
C GLN A 609 -3.04 -4.34 7.00
N LEU A 610 -2.13 -3.84 7.84
CA LEU A 610 -0.73 -3.63 7.48
C LEU A 610 -0.04 -4.96 7.09
N LYS A 611 -0.24 -6.02 7.87
CA LYS A 611 0.30 -7.36 7.58
C LYS A 611 -0.29 -7.95 6.30
N ASN A 612 -1.61 -7.84 6.13
CA ASN A 612 -2.30 -8.33 4.95
C ASN A 612 -1.92 -7.55 3.69
N PHE A 613 -1.67 -6.25 3.79
CA PHE A 613 -1.18 -5.44 2.67
C PHE A 613 0.17 -5.96 2.16
N ALA A 614 1.15 -6.14 3.05
CA ALA A 614 2.46 -6.67 2.71
C ALA A 614 2.36 -8.07 2.08
N LYS A 615 1.56 -8.96 2.68
CA LYS A 615 1.32 -10.32 2.16
C LYS A 615 0.68 -10.29 0.77
N ASN A 616 -0.42 -9.58 0.60
CA ASN A 616 -1.14 -9.46 -0.67
C ASN A 616 -0.25 -8.91 -1.78
N LEU A 617 0.59 -7.94 -1.46
CA LEU A 617 1.50 -7.33 -2.42
C LEU A 617 2.62 -8.30 -2.82
N SER A 618 3.20 -9.04 -1.87
CA SER A 618 4.18 -10.10 -2.15
C SER A 618 3.59 -11.23 -3.01
N GLU A 619 2.35 -11.64 -2.76
CA GLU A 619 1.67 -12.67 -3.56
C GLU A 619 1.39 -12.19 -4.99
N ARG A 620 1.06 -10.89 -5.16
CA ARG A 620 0.89 -10.28 -6.48
C ARG A 620 2.22 -10.23 -7.23
N ALA A 621 3.29 -9.76 -6.58
CA ALA A 621 4.62 -9.73 -7.17
C ALA A 621 5.08 -11.14 -7.60
N ARG A 622 4.87 -12.15 -6.74
CA ARG A 622 5.14 -13.56 -7.07
C ARG A 622 4.36 -14.02 -8.31
N LYS A 623 3.07 -13.70 -8.40
CA LYS A 623 2.25 -14.06 -9.58
C LYS A 623 2.71 -13.38 -10.85
N ILE A 624 3.16 -12.13 -10.77
CA ILE A 624 3.74 -11.41 -11.92
C ILE A 624 5.05 -12.07 -12.34
N LEU A 625 5.94 -12.36 -11.39
CA LEU A 625 7.20 -13.04 -11.67
C LEU A 625 6.98 -14.41 -12.31
N LEU A 626 6.07 -15.22 -11.77
CA LEU A 626 5.72 -16.53 -12.36
C LEU A 626 5.14 -16.40 -13.78
N ARG A 627 4.40 -15.32 -14.09
CA ARG A 627 3.95 -15.05 -15.46
C ARG A 627 5.09 -14.68 -16.39
N ILE A 628 6.06 -13.88 -15.92
CA ILE A 628 7.26 -13.54 -16.69
C ILE A 628 8.07 -14.81 -16.95
N ILE A 629 8.31 -15.64 -15.92
CA ILE A 629 9.02 -16.92 -16.09
C ILE A 629 8.28 -17.82 -17.07
N ARG A 630 6.95 -17.99 -16.92
CA ARG A 630 6.14 -18.76 -17.87
C ARG A 630 6.26 -18.25 -19.30
N TRP A 631 6.30 -16.93 -19.47
CA TRP A 631 6.46 -16.32 -20.79
C TRP A 631 7.85 -16.59 -21.39
N VAL A 632 8.91 -16.53 -20.59
CA VAL A 632 10.29 -16.81 -21.00
C VAL A 632 10.52 -18.30 -21.30
N VAL A 633 9.99 -19.19 -20.46
CA VAL A 633 10.20 -20.64 -20.54
C VAL A 633 9.32 -21.29 -21.61
N GLY A 634 8.25 -20.62 -22.03
CA GLY A 634 7.27 -21.14 -22.98
C GLY A 634 6.14 -21.92 -22.32
N GLU A 635 4.96 -21.92 -22.96
CA GLU A 635 3.74 -22.56 -22.47
C GLU A 635 3.88 -24.07 -22.30
N GLU A 636 4.61 -24.71 -23.21
CA GLU A 636 4.74 -26.17 -23.29
C GLU A 636 5.66 -26.68 -22.17
N THR A 637 6.88 -26.14 -22.09
CA THR A 637 7.83 -26.40 -21.00
C THR A 637 7.23 -26.05 -19.62
N TRP A 638 6.46 -24.96 -19.48
CA TRP A 638 5.84 -24.61 -18.21
C TRP A 638 4.79 -25.62 -17.72
N ARG A 639 4.11 -26.33 -18.63
CA ARG A 639 3.15 -27.39 -18.30
C ARG A 639 3.82 -28.68 -17.86
N GLU A 640 5.07 -28.92 -18.25
CA GLU A 640 5.80 -30.13 -17.83
C GLU A 640 6.38 -30.00 -16.42
N ILE A 641 6.61 -28.77 -15.92
CA ILE A 641 7.28 -28.51 -14.63
C ILE A 641 6.30 -28.13 -13.48
N ASN A 642 5.02 -27.89 -13.76
CA ASN A 642 3.96 -27.68 -12.73
C ASN A 642 2.85 -28.70 -12.89
#